data_AF-A0A937NA46-F1
#
_entry.id   AF-A0A937NA46-F1
#
_cell.length_a   1.000
_cell.length_b   1.000
_cell.length_c   1.000
_cell.angle_alpha   90.00
_cell.angle_beta   90.00
_cell.angle_gamma   90.00
#
_symmetry.space_group_name_H-M   'P 1'
#
loop_
_entity.id
_entity.type
_entity.pdbx_description
1 polymer ?
#
loop_
_entity_poly.entity_id
_entity_poly.type
_entity_poly.pdbx_seq_one_letter_code
_entity_poly.pdbx_strand_id
1 'polypeptide(L)'
;MIAMTNRKTAVACLVGFALLLAVCQSSFGASAIAASADARELLEESGFGGGLVVHLGCGDGQLTAALHAGESYLVHGLDADPTRVTAARDHISSLGLDGKVSVEQWDSDELPYADNVVRLLVAEDLGKVSMEEVLRVLCPEGVALVKDDGEWKKTVKPWSRNIDEWTHYLHDPSNNAVAEDTVVGPPKRVQWIGGPRWTRDHNTLNSISSVVTAGGRIFFILDQATGSTMSVPGRWVLVARDAFNGVELWRKPMKSWALHTIRFRSGPPQLPRMLVTSKQHVYVPLGLGEPVSQIDGRTGRVLKTYDSSRGAEEILLVDKLLLVLKGTSVDASGGKSVIAIDTDTGETLWEHADLDGHPMPETLAADGKNICIQIDGSVVCLDLASGKRRWSYGSANLKKRQVLPKGFGKHVLVIADGVVLCDLAGELTAISIEGGEKLWSCKGGQGFHAPLDVFVIDGIVWTGNHPEDSISPPPVDDFSVGRDLHTGEVKYRNSVMVDLQSVGHHHRCFRNKASLRYIMTGKRGIEMFEIAEDNHSRNNWVRGTCQYGIMPANGLIYAPPHSCGCYTESMVRGFFALAPEYSATKDEATVQSRKSRASRLEKGPAYGTVQSAQFKPETGAWPMFRHDALRTGAAETELPETIARRWEAPIGGRLSQPVVSHGKVIVSAVDRHQIYALNQETGKTTWSRTVGGRVDSPPAIYKGLVLFGSADGWVYCLRLDDGAIVWRFLAAPADLRTVVWNRLESVWPVHGSVLMLNDTVYFSAGRSTWLDKGIELYGLDPVTGDSLHHYHYESKHPVFRQGKDQAESVREKAEAFQDRVVKQLARGSNRADYKTFLQSDRSGSFSMAGGTVSDIMVSDGVNVFLHQVKFSSDLRLQDDMSRHLFSTGGFLNDPAEESRTHWILGKGDFSILPFPYVAALNRKCEVDPISGMTLAYDGRAAWSVLRRRPYSKDPVIRVVRRAISDQKKGDAQHDWQVLIGQLRPKAIVKAGSQLWLGVVENNQGKLQSLSASDGQTVQTISLDVPMVWDGMAAAGRCLYVSMENGSVACFGEE
;
A
#
# COMPACT_ATOMS: atom_id res chain seq x y z
N MET A 1 -5.84 -27.91 -80.72
CA MET A 1 -5.44 -28.85 -79.64
C MET A 1 -4.42 -28.14 -78.77
N ILE A 2 -4.47 -28.32 -77.44
CA ILE A 2 -3.70 -27.63 -76.38
C ILE A 2 -4.38 -26.33 -75.88
N ALA A 3 -5.57 -26.47 -75.35
CA ALA A 3 -6.23 -25.45 -74.52
C ALA A 3 -7.16 -26.11 -73.49
N MET A 4 -6.72 -27.16 -72.79
CA MET A 4 -7.47 -27.78 -71.68
C MET A 4 -6.50 -28.58 -70.78
N THR A 5 -5.77 -27.91 -69.87
CA THR A 5 -5.11 -28.65 -68.76
C THR A 5 -4.73 -27.87 -67.50
N ASN A 6 -4.85 -26.54 -67.41
CA ASN A 6 -4.31 -25.79 -66.25
C ASN A 6 -5.29 -24.99 -65.38
N ARG A 7 -6.61 -25.21 -65.51
CA ARG A 7 -7.61 -24.56 -64.62
C ARG A 7 -8.05 -25.41 -63.42
N LYS A 8 -7.76 -26.71 -63.37
CA LYS A 8 -8.17 -27.58 -62.26
C LYS A 8 -7.21 -27.54 -61.06
N THR A 9 -5.94 -27.21 -61.25
CA THR A 9 -4.92 -27.20 -60.19
C THR A 9 -4.89 -25.89 -59.39
N ALA A 10 -5.15 -24.74 -60.00
CA ALA A 10 -5.18 -23.45 -59.32
C ALA A 10 -6.44 -23.25 -58.44
N VAL A 11 -7.58 -23.78 -58.86
CA VAL A 11 -8.83 -23.73 -58.08
C VAL A 11 -8.78 -24.74 -56.91
N ALA A 12 -8.11 -25.89 -57.07
CA ALA A 12 -7.92 -26.85 -55.99
C ALA A 12 -7.00 -26.33 -54.87
N CYS A 13 -5.94 -25.58 -55.19
CA CYS A 13 -5.08 -24.96 -54.16
C CYS A 13 -5.77 -23.80 -53.42
N LEU A 14 -6.58 -22.98 -54.09
CA LEU A 14 -7.32 -21.88 -53.45
C LEU A 14 -8.49 -22.37 -52.59
N VAL A 15 -9.20 -23.42 -53.02
CA VAL A 15 -10.24 -24.07 -52.22
C VAL A 15 -9.63 -24.86 -51.06
N GLY A 16 -8.47 -25.51 -51.26
CA GLY A 16 -7.72 -26.18 -50.20
C GLY A 16 -7.20 -25.22 -49.12
N PHE A 17 -6.70 -24.04 -49.50
CA PHE A 17 -6.24 -23.02 -48.54
C PHE A 17 -7.41 -22.36 -47.79
N ALA A 18 -8.54 -22.12 -48.45
CA ALA A 18 -9.76 -21.60 -47.83
C ALA A 18 -10.44 -22.63 -46.91
N LEU A 19 -10.43 -23.92 -47.25
CA LEU A 19 -10.92 -24.99 -46.36
C LEU A 19 -9.97 -25.24 -45.19
N LEU A 20 -8.64 -25.15 -45.36
CA LEU A 20 -7.69 -25.23 -44.24
C LEU A 20 -7.83 -24.02 -43.30
N LEU A 21 -8.05 -22.81 -43.82
CA LEU A 21 -8.34 -21.63 -43.00
C LEU A 21 -9.70 -21.73 -42.29
N ALA A 22 -10.75 -22.22 -42.96
CA ALA A 22 -12.06 -22.40 -42.34
C ALA A 22 -12.08 -23.55 -41.31
N VAL A 23 -11.38 -24.66 -41.58
CA VAL A 23 -11.22 -25.77 -40.64
C VAL A 23 -10.37 -25.34 -39.44
N CYS A 24 -9.25 -24.64 -39.64
CA CYS A 24 -8.46 -24.05 -38.54
C CYS A 24 -9.27 -23.01 -37.75
N GLN A 25 -10.04 -22.13 -38.39
CA GLN A 25 -10.87 -21.16 -37.67
C GLN A 25 -12.02 -21.84 -36.90
N SER A 26 -12.59 -22.92 -37.44
CA SER A 26 -13.64 -23.70 -36.76
C SER A 26 -13.10 -24.54 -35.59
N SER A 27 -11.89 -25.10 -35.70
CA SER A 27 -11.26 -25.90 -34.65
C SER A 27 -10.75 -25.02 -33.50
N PHE A 28 -10.17 -23.85 -33.81
CA PHE A 28 -9.81 -22.85 -32.80
C PHE A 28 -11.05 -22.29 -32.08
N GLY A 29 -12.13 -22.00 -32.82
CA GLY A 29 -13.39 -21.53 -32.24
C GLY A 29 -14.03 -22.56 -31.31
N ALA A 30 -14.05 -23.84 -31.69
CA ALA A 30 -14.60 -24.91 -30.85
C ALA A 30 -13.77 -25.16 -29.58
N SER A 31 -12.44 -25.13 -29.67
CA SER A 31 -11.53 -25.29 -28.53
C SER A 31 -11.67 -24.16 -27.52
N ALA A 32 -11.74 -22.91 -27.98
CA ALA A 32 -11.93 -21.75 -27.10
C ALA A 32 -13.31 -21.75 -26.39
N ILE A 33 -14.36 -22.20 -27.08
CA ILE A 33 -15.70 -22.36 -26.49
C ILE A 33 -15.69 -23.45 -25.41
N ALA A 34 -15.02 -24.57 -25.65
CA ALA A 34 -14.87 -25.65 -24.67
C ALA A 34 -14.09 -25.18 -23.42
N ALA A 35 -12.92 -24.55 -23.61
CA ALA A 35 -12.13 -24.01 -22.51
C ALA A 35 -12.90 -22.96 -21.67
N SER A 36 -13.75 -22.15 -22.32
CA SER A 36 -14.63 -21.20 -21.63
C SER A 36 -15.75 -21.88 -20.84
N ALA A 37 -16.28 -23.01 -21.32
CA ALA A 37 -17.28 -23.78 -20.60
C ALA A 37 -16.67 -24.47 -19.37
N ASP A 38 -15.50 -25.11 -19.55
CA ASP A 38 -14.75 -25.75 -18.48
C ASP A 38 -14.35 -24.73 -17.39
N ALA A 39 -13.82 -23.58 -17.77
CA ALA A 39 -13.47 -22.52 -16.82
C ALA A 39 -14.68 -22.07 -16.00
N ARG A 40 -15.84 -21.91 -16.64
CA ARG A 40 -17.07 -21.52 -15.95
C ARG A 40 -17.50 -22.56 -14.93
N GLU A 41 -17.49 -23.84 -15.31
CA GLU A 41 -17.83 -24.95 -14.41
C GLU A 41 -16.88 -25.00 -13.20
N LEU A 42 -15.57 -24.90 -13.44
CA LEU A 42 -14.55 -24.88 -12.38
C LEU A 42 -14.74 -23.69 -11.41
N LEU A 43 -15.04 -22.51 -11.94
CA LEU A 43 -15.27 -21.32 -11.12
C LEU A 43 -16.58 -21.42 -10.32
N GLU A 44 -17.65 -21.94 -10.93
CA GLU A 44 -18.92 -22.20 -10.23
C GLU A 44 -18.73 -23.25 -9.11
N GLU A 45 -18.05 -24.36 -9.41
CA GLU A 45 -17.72 -25.43 -8.46
C GLU A 45 -16.82 -24.93 -7.31
N SER A 46 -15.93 -23.98 -7.57
CA SER A 46 -15.11 -23.35 -6.52
C SER A 46 -15.95 -22.62 -5.46
N GLY A 47 -17.09 -22.04 -5.83
CA GLY A 47 -17.98 -21.31 -4.94
C GLY A 47 -17.57 -19.86 -4.63
N PHE A 48 -16.58 -19.30 -5.32
CA PHE A 48 -16.07 -17.94 -5.07
C PHE A 48 -16.39 -16.94 -6.18
N GLY A 49 -16.24 -15.65 -5.89
CA GLY A 49 -16.52 -14.54 -6.83
C GLY A 49 -15.26 -13.80 -7.32
N GLY A 50 -14.07 -14.34 -7.03
CA GLY A 50 -12.78 -13.70 -7.32
C GLY A 50 -11.65 -14.22 -6.44
N GLY A 51 -10.47 -13.62 -6.54
CA GLY A 51 -9.25 -13.98 -5.83
C GLY A 51 -8.10 -14.35 -6.78
N LEU A 52 -6.98 -14.81 -6.20
CA LEU A 52 -5.87 -15.38 -6.97
C LEU A 52 -6.19 -16.83 -7.38
N VAL A 53 -6.15 -17.09 -8.68
CA VAL A 53 -6.33 -18.41 -9.30
C VAL A 53 -4.99 -18.90 -9.84
N VAL A 54 -4.64 -20.15 -9.57
CA VAL A 54 -3.43 -20.80 -10.06
C VAL A 54 -3.81 -21.99 -10.92
N HIS A 55 -3.25 -22.07 -12.13
CA HIS A 55 -3.42 -23.19 -13.04
C HIS A 55 -2.07 -23.90 -13.23
N LEU A 56 -1.93 -25.10 -12.66
CA LEU A 56 -0.72 -25.91 -12.78
C LEU A 56 -0.84 -26.87 -13.96
N GLY A 57 0.21 -26.96 -14.79
CA GLY A 57 0.18 -27.68 -16.07
C GLY A 57 -0.59 -26.91 -17.14
N CYS A 58 -0.32 -25.61 -17.26
CA CYS A 58 -1.22 -24.68 -17.94
C CYS A 58 -1.32 -24.81 -19.47
N GLY A 59 -0.46 -25.63 -20.09
CA GLY A 59 -0.58 -26.01 -21.50
C GLY A 59 -0.41 -24.83 -22.45
N ASP A 60 -1.30 -24.72 -23.43
CA ASP A 60 -1.31 -23.63 -24.41
C ASP A 60 -1.98 -22.33 -23.91
N GLY A 61 -2.38 -22.31 -22.64
CA GLY A 61 -2.95 -21.13 -21.99
C GLY A 61 -4.43 -20.86 -22.26
N GLN A 62 -5.16 -21.67 -23.04
CA GLN A 62 -6.58 -21.40 -23.33
C GLN A 62 -7.44 -21.43 -22.06
N LEU A 63 -7.35 -22.51 -21.28
CA LEU A 63 -8.06 -22.62 -19.99
C LEU A 63 -7.57 -21.56 -19.00
N THR A 64 -6.26 -21.31 -18.96
CA THR A 64 -5.65 -20.28 -18.09
C THR A 64 -6.21 -18.89 -18.36
N ALA A 65 -6.35 -18.52 -19.63
CA ALA A 65 -6.95 -17.25 -20.02
C ALA A 65 -8.45 -17.22 -19.67
N ALA A 66 -9.18 -18.32 -19.90
CA ALA A 66 -10.60 -18.41 -19.60
C ALA A 66 -10.94 -18.35 -18.10
N LEU A 67 -10.03 -18.80 -17.22
CA LEU A 67 -10.16 -18.66 -15.76
C LEU A 67 -10.16 -17.19 -15.30
N HIS A 68 -9.72 -16.24 -16.15
CA HIS A 68 -9.90 -14.81 -15.92
C HIS A 68 -11.30 -14.37 -16.35
N ALA A 69 -12.31 -14.74 -15.55
CA ALA A 69 -13.72 -14.43 -15.83
C ALA A 69 -14.10 -12.94 -15.60
N GLY A 70 -13.17 -12.12 -15.10
CA GLY A 70 -13.37 -10.69 -14.88
C GLY A 70 -12.30 -10.08 -13.96
N GLU A 71 -12.41 -8.77 -13.70
CA GLU A 71 -11.41 -8.02 -12.91
C GLU A 71 -11.25 -8.51 -11.45
N SER A 72 -12.20 -9.30 -10.95
CA SER A 72 -12.10 -9.91 -9.62
C SER A 72 -11.19 -11.14 -9.57
N TYR A 73 -10.72 -11.63 -10.72
CA TYR A 73 -9.84 -12.79 -10.82
C TYR A 73 -8.45 -12.37 -11.30
N LEU A 74 -7.42 -12.75 -10.53
CA LEU A 74 -6.02 -12.66 -10.96
C LEU A 74 -5.55 -14.08 -11.23
N VAL A 75 -4.97 -14.35 -12.41
CA VAL A 75 -4.64 -15.74 -12.82
C VAL A 75 -3.15 -15.91 -13.07
N HIS A 76 -2.58 -17.00 -12.56
CA HIS A 76 -1.21 -17.40 -12.84
C HIS A 76 -1.14 -18.85 -13.34
N GLY A 77 -0.61 -19.06 -14.54
CA GLY A 77 -0.32 -20.38 -15.09
C GLY A 77 1.13 -20.80 -14.85
N LEU A 78 1.32 -22.05 -14.41
CA LEU A 78 2.63 -22.67 -14.22
C LEU A 78 2.75 -23.88 -15.16
N ASP A 79 3.84 -23.99 -15.92
CA ASP A 79 4.12 -25.18 -16.73
C ASP A 79 5.63 -25.48 -16.75
N ALA A 80 6.01 -26.76 -16.76
CA ALA A 80 7.42 -27.15 -16.78
C ALA A 80 8.06 -26.99 -18.18
N ASP A 81 7.26 -27.06 -19.25
CA ASP A 81 7.73 -27.01 -20.64
C ASP A 81 7.84 -25.55 -21.13
N PRO A 82 9.06 -25.04 -21.42
CA PRO A 82 9.24 -23.67 -21.88
C PRO A 82 8.56 -23.38 -23.24
N THR A 83 8.29 -24.41 -24.06
CA THR A 83 7.58 -24.26 -25.34
C THR A 83 6.11 -23.95 -25.11
N ARG A 84 5.47 -24.66 -24.17
CA ARG A 84 4.08 -24.43 -23.75
C ARG A 84 3.92 -23.06 -23.10
N VAL A 85 4.87 -22.68 -22.24
CA VAL A 85 4.91 -21.34 -21.63
C VAL A 85 4.94 -20.23 -22.69
N THR A 86 5.76 -20.39 -23.74
CA THR A 86 5.79 -19.43 -24.86
C THR A 86 4.43 -19.38 -25.58
N ALA A 87 3.86 -20.53 -25.94
CA ALA A 87 2.56 -20.60 -26.61
C ALA A 87 1.42 -19.97 -25.77
N ALA A 88 1.41 -20.24 -24.46
CA ALA A 88 0.45 -19.67 -23.53
C ALA A 88 0.57 -18.15 -23.42
N ARG A 89 1.81 -17.63 -23.34
CA ARG A 89 2.06 -16.18 -23.34
C ARG A 89 1.58 -15.53 -24.63
N ASP A 90 1.87 -16.13 -25.78
CA ASP A 90 1.43 -15.61 -27.08
C ASP A 90 -0.11 -15.58 -27.17
N HIS A 91 -0.79 -16.62 -26.70
CA HIS A 91 -2.25 -16.67 -26.64
C HIS A 91 -2.82 -15.56 -25.72
N ILE A 92 -2.31 -15.44 -24.50
CA ILE A 92 -2.73 -14.42 -23.52
C ILE A 92 -2.50 -13.00 -24.05
N SER A 93 -1.33 -12.75 -24.65
CA SER A 93 -1.01 -11.46 -25.27
C SER A 93 -1.97 -11.14 -26.44
N SER A 94 -2.36 -12.14 -27.24
CA SER A 94 -3.33 -11.95 -28.33
C SER A 94 -4.72 -11.51 -27.85
N LEU A 95 -5.06 -11.82 -26.59
CA LEU A 95 -6.31 -11.41 -25.93
C LEU A 95 -6.18 -10.09 -25.16
N GLY A 96 -4.98 -9.50 -25.07
CA GLY A 96 -4.72 -8.29 -24.29
C GLY A 96 -4.83 -8.51 -22.77
N LEU A 97 -4.62 -9.74 -22.30
CA LEU A 97 -4.76 -10.12 -20.89
C LEU A 97 -3.45 -10.06 -20.09
N ASP A 98 -2.36 -9.60 -20.71
CA ASP A 98 -1.03 -9.49 -20.09
C ASP A 98 -1.08 -8.79 -18.72
N GLY A 99 -0.47 -9.41 -17.71
CA GLY A 99 -0.39 -8.90 -16.34
C GLY A 99 -1.66 -9.13 -15.49
N LYS A 100 -2.81 -9.40 -16.10
CA LYS A 100 -4.00 -9.96 -15.41
C LYS A 100 -3.97 -11.49 -15.41
N VAL A 101 -3.45 -12.04 -16.50
CA VAL A 101 -3.06 -13.44 -16.63
C VAL A 101 -1.57 -13.44 -16.90
N SER A 102 -0.81 -14.12 -16.06
CA SER A 102 0.62 -14.37 -16.29
C SER A 102 0.88 -15.87 -16.41
N VAL A 103 1.93 -16.23 -17.14
CA VAL A 103 2.39 -17.61 -17.24
C VAL A 103 3.89 -17.65 -17.10
N GLU A 104 4.40 -18.66 -16.43
CA GLU A 104 5.82 -18.89 -16.28
C GLU A 104 6.23 -20.36 -16.34
N GLN A 105 7.53 -20.55 -16.59
CA GLN A 105 8.14 -21.85 -16.47
C GLN A 105 8.37 -22.17 -14.99
N TRP A 106 7.86 -23.33 -14.56
CA TRP A 106 8.00 -23.83 -13.21
C TRP A 106 8.19 -25.35 -13.21
N ASP A 107 9.30 -25.82 -12.62
CA ASP A 107 9.61 -27.25 -12.51
C ASP A 107 10.15 -27.58 -11.10
N SER A 108 9.36 -27.28 -10.08
CA SER A 108 9.69 -27.53 -8.67
C SER A 108 8.57 -28.29 -7.95
N ASP A 109 8.92 -28.95 -6.84
CA ASP A 109 7.98 -29.59 -5.90
C ASP A 109 7.32 -28.60 -4.93
N GLU A 110 7.91 -27.42 -4.79
CA GLU A 110 7.36 -26.29 -4.03
C GLU A 110 6.66 -25.32 -4.97
N LEU A 111 5.68 -24.55 -4.49
CA LEU A 111 4.99 -23.51 -5.26
C LEU A 111 5.52 -22.12 -4.89
N PRO A 112 5.64 -21.17 -5.84
CA PRO A 112 6.31 -19.87 -5.63
C PRO A 112 5.46 -18.86 -4.85
N TYR A 113 4.55 -19.29 -3.99
CA TYR A 113 3.59 -18.41 -3.32
C TYR A 113 3.80 -18.37 -1.82
N ALA A 114 3.60 -17.18 -1.23
CA ALA A 114 3.50 -17.02 0.21
C ALA A 114 2.33 -17.84 0.77
N ASP A 115 2.35 -18.12 2.07
CA ASP A 115 1.29 -18.90 2.71
C ASP A 115 -0.06 -18.19 2.55
N ASN A 116 -1.11 -18.98 2.36
CA ASN A 116 -2.49 -18.51 2.34
C ASN A 116 -2.86 -17.49 1.24
N VAL A 117 -2.16 -17.38 0.12
CA VAL A 117 -2.51 -16.38 -0.93
C VAL A 117 -3.37 -16.93 -2.07
N VAL A 118 -3.39 -18.24 -2.32
CA VAL A 118 -4.12 -18.82 -3.45
C VAL A 118 -5.57 -19.09 -3.06
N ARG A 119 -6.54 -18.54 -3.82
CA ARG A 119 -7.96 -18.81 -3.57
C ARG A 119 -8.45 -20.08 -4.27
N LEU A 120 -7.98 -20.30 -5.49
CA LEU A 120 -8.31 -21.47 -6.30
C LEU A 120 -7.04 -22.02 -6.96
N LEU A 121 -6.78 -23.31 -6.79
CA LEU A 121 -5.78 -24.05 -7.56
C LEU A 121 -6.48 -25.06 -8.46
N VAL A 122 -6.15 -25.04 -9.76
CA VAL A 122 -6.64 -25.97 -10.77
C VAL A 122 -5.46 -26.75 -11.31
N ALA A 123 -5.55 -28.08 -11.36
CA ALA A 123 -4.51 -28.92 -11.94
C ALA A 123 -5.10 -30.21 -12.51
N GLU A 124 -4.75 -30.58 -13.74
CA GLU A 124 -5.04 -31.94 -14.22
C GLU A 124 -4.13 -32.97 -13.55
N ASP A 125 -2.87 -32.59 -13.33
CA ASP A 125 -1.87 -33.37 -12.62
C ASP A 125 -1.04 -32.41 -11.77
N LEU A 126 -0.81 -32.75 -10.50
CA LEU A 126 0.05 -31.98 -9.61
C LEU A 126 1.54 -32.18 -9.91
N GLY A 127 1.89 -33.22 -10.66
CA GLY A 127 3.27 -33.58 -10.98
C GLY A 127 4.09 -33.80 -9.71
N LYS A 128 5.08 -32.93 -9.48
CA LYS A 128 5.98 -32.99 -8.31
C LYS A 128 5.37 -32.37 -7.04
N VAL A 129 4.28 -31.60 -7.14
CA VAL A 129 3.73 -30.82 -6.04
C VAL A 129 2.84 -31.70 -5.14
N SER A 130 3.10 -31.69 -3.84
CA SER A 130 2.29 -32.44 -2.88
C SER A 130 1.00 -31.70 -2.50
N MET A 131 -0.02 -32.44 -2.04
CA MET A 131 -1.23 -31.81 -1.49
C MET A 131 -0.96 -31.00 -0.20
N GLU A 132 0.09 -31.33 0.57
CA GLU A 132 0.54 -30.51 1.70
C GLU A 132 0.97 -29.12 1.23
N GLU A 133 1.73 -29.07 0.13
CA GLU A 133 2.18 -27.81 -0.47
C GLU A 133 1.02 -27.02 -1.09
N VAL A 134 0.05 -27.69 -1.72
CA VAL A 134 -1.20 -27.07 -2.18
C VAL A 134 -1.94 -26.44 -0.99
N LEU A 135 -2.13 -27.18 0.11
CA LEU A 135 -2.79 -26.67 1.30
C LEU A 135 -2.00 -25.53 1.96
N ARG A 136 -0.67 -25.49 1.86
CA ARG A 136 0.14 -24.36 2.37
C ARG A 136 -0.22 -23.05 1.67
N VAL A 137 -0.28 -23.06 0.33
CA VAL A 137 -0.53 -21.86 -0.46
C VAL A 137 -2.00 -21.45 -0.50
N LEU A 138 -2.94 -22.40 -0.34
CA LEU A 138 -4.36 -22.08 -0.30
C LEU A 138 -4.69 -21.18 0.90
N CYS A 139 -5.49 -20.13 0.69
CA CYS A 139 -6.07 -19.36 1.78
C CYS A 139 -7.06 -20.22 2.58
N PRO A 140 -7.38 -19.86 3.84
CA PRO A 140 -8.50 -20.49 4.55
C PRO A 140 -9.78 -20.47 3.72
N GLU A 141 -10.46 -21.63 3.66
CA GLU A 141 -11.58 -21.92 2.75
C GLU A 141 -11.26 -21.86 1.25
N GLY A 142 -9.98 -21.73 0.86
CA GLY A 142 -9.54 -21.85 -0.53
C GLY A 142 -9.72 -23.28 -1.06
N VAL A 143 -9.83 -23.41 -2.39
CA VAL A 143 -10.17 -24.66 -3.06
C VAL A 143 -9.04 -25.13 -3.98
N ALA A 144 -8.75 -26.43 -3.96
CA ALA A 144 -8.05 -27.11 -5.03
C ALA A 144 -9.03 -28.01 -5.81
N LEU A 145 -9.05 -27.87 -7.14
CA LEU A 145 -9.71 -28.78 -8.07
C LEU A 145 -8.61 -29.53 -8.83
N VAL A 146 -8.44 -30.81 -8.51
CA VAL A 146 -7.40 -31.67 -9.10
C VAL A 146 -8.06 -32.86 -9.77
N LYS A 147 -7.67 -33.24 -10.99
CA LYS A 147 -8.24 -34.44 -11.63
C LYS A 147 -7.76 -35.71 -10.93
N ASP A 148 -8.69 -36.63 -10.71
CA ASP A 148 -8.49 -37.99 -10.17
C ASP A 148 -9.33 -38.93 -11.05
N ASP A 149 -8.68 -39.87 -11.75
CA ASP A 149 -9.31 -40.76 -12.75
C ASP A 149 -10.19 -40.04 -13.81
N GLY A 150 -9.81 -38.81 -14.17
CA GLY A 150 -10.50 -37.99 -15.19
C GLY A 150 -11.65 -37.12 -14.64
N GLU A 151 -12.01 -37.26 -13.36
CA GLU A 151 -13.00 -36.42 -12.68
C GLU A 151 -12.35 -35.36 -11.80
N TRP A 152 -12.97 -34.18 -11.69
CA TRP A 152 -12.48 -33.12 -10.82
C TRP A 152 -12.76 -33.42 -9.35
N LYS A 153 -11.71 -33.52 -8.55
CA LYS A 153 -11.80 -33.70 -7.10
C LYS A 153 -11.58 -32.38 -6.37
N LYS A 154 -12.59 -31.97 -5.59
CA LYS A 154 -12.56 -30.76 -4.77
C LYS A 154 -11.96 -31.01 -3.39
N THR A 155 -10.94 -30.24 -3.04
CA THR A 155 -10.35 -30.18 -1.70
C THR A 155 -10.45 -28.74 -1.18
N VAL A 156 -10.93 -28.55 0.05
CA VAL A 156 -11.08 -27.23 0.68
C VAL A 156 -10.13 -27.13 1.87
N LYS A 157 -9.35 -26.04 1.96
CA LYS A 157 -8.55 -25.78 3.16
C LYS A 157 -9.46 -25.37 4.32
N PRO A 158 -9.39 -26.03 5.48
CA PRO A 158 -10.25 -25.68 6.62
C PRO A 158 -9.92 -24.30 7.19
N TRP A 159 -10.93 -23.63 7.74
CA TRP A 159 -10.73 -22.45 8.60
C TRP A 159 -10.08 -22.87 9.91
N SER A 160 -8.98 -22.21 10.29
CA SER A 160 -8.28 -22.52 11.54
C SER A 160 -9.05 -21.97 12.74
N ARG A 161 -9.17 -22.74 13.83
CA ARG A 161 -9.75 -22.26 15.09
C ARG A 161 -8.92 -21.18 15.78
N ASN A 162 -7.69 -20.96 15.33
CA ASN A 162 -6.75 -20.03 15.95
C ASN A 162 -6.80 -18.63 15.30
N ILE A 163 -7.57 -18.46 14.21
CA ILE A 163 -7.77 -17.18 13.53
C ILE A 163 -9.22 -16.72 13.66
N ASP A 164 -9.41 -15.41 13.76
CA ASP A 164 -10.70 -14.82 14.09
C ASP A 164 -11.18 -13.82 13.03
N GLU A 165 -12.48 -13.56 12.98
CA GLU A 165 -13.09 -12.53 12.13
C GLU A 165 -13.20 -11.19 12.90
N TRP A 166 -13.61 -10.11 12.23
CA TRP A 166 -13.80 -8.79 12.86
C TRP A 166 -15.01 -8.12 12.23
N THR A 167 -16.18 -8.53 12.68
CA THR A 167 -17.47 -8.26 12.02
C THR A 167 -17.98 -6.83 12.23
N HIS A 168 -17.48 -6.13 13.25
CA HIS A 168 -17.90 -4.79 13.66
C HIS A 168 -16.68 -3.87 13.86
N TYR A 169 -16.88 -2.57 14.00
CA TYR A 169 -15.78 -1.61 14.28
C TYR A 169 -14.89 -2.03 15.47
N LEU A 170 -15.50 -2.57 16.53
CA LEU A 170 -14.84 -3.01 17.75
C LEU A 170 -15.03 -4.52 17.93
N HIS A 171 -14.60 -5.27 16.91
CA HIS A 171 -14.63 -6.74 16.81
C HIS A 171 -16.02 -7.32 16.58
N ASP A 172 -16.90 -7.20 17.56
CA ASP A 172 -18.23 -7.82 17.54
C ASP A 172 -19.30 -6.88 18.17
N PRO A 173 -20.56 -7.33 18.40
CA PRO A 173 -21.60 -6.52 19.03
C PRO A 173 -21.33 -6.10 20.48
N SER A 174 -20.37 -6.73 21.16
CA SER A 174 -20.07 -6.48 22.58
C SER A 174 -19.28 -5.18 22.79
N ASN A 175 -18.69 -4.64 21.72
CA ASN A 175 -17.72 -3.55 21.70
C ASN A 175 -16.38 -3.85 22.41
N ASN A 176 -16.12 -5.11 22.80
CA ASN A 176 -14.81 -5.52 23.30
C ASN A 176 -13.83 -5.60 22.13
N ALA A 177 -12.94 -4.61 21.98
CA ALA A 177 -12.03 -4.51 20.83
C ALA A 177 -10.84 -5.49 20.90
N VAL A 178 -11.13 -6.78 21.10
CA VAL A 178 -10.21 -7.89 21.31
C VAL A 178 -10.54 -8.99 20.32
N ALA A 179 -9.64 -9.30 19.39
CA ALA A 179 -9.78 -10.49 18.55
C ALA A 179 -9.50 -11.76 19.37
N GLU A 180 -10.25 -12.83 19.10
CA GLU A 180 -9.99 -14.18 19.61
C GLU A 180 -8.76 -14.84 18.93
N ASP A 181 -8.09 -14.10 18.06
CA ASP A 181 -6.94 -14.57 17.28
C ASP A 181 -5.71 -14.85 18.16
N THR A 182 -5.14 -16.04 18.00
CA THR A 182 -3.97 -16.49 18.77
C THR A 182 -2.69 -16.55 17.92
N VAL A 183 -2.79 -16.29 16.62
CA VAL A 183 -1.63 -16.30 15.71
C VAL A 183 -1.23 -14.90 15.26
N VAL A 184 -2.10 -13.89 15.35
CA VAL A 184 -1.69 -12.48 15.18
C VAL A 184 -0.52 -12.17 16.11
N GLY A 185 0.53 -11.58 15.55
CA GLY A 185 1.74 -11.21 16.27
C GLY A 185 2.51 -10.09 15.59
N PRO A 186 3.71 -9.74 16.09
CA PRO A 186 4.56 -8.71 15.51
C PRO A 186 4.71 -8.85 13.99
N PRO A 187 4.40 -7.81 13.20
CA PRO A 187 4.46 -7.90 11.75
C PRO A 187 5.90 -8.09 11.30
N LYS A 188 6.15 -9.18 10.55
CA LYS A 188 7.45 -9.52 9.95
C LYS A 188 7.39 -9.67 8.45
N ARG A 189 6.20 -9.88 7.90
CA ARG A 189 6.00 -10.23 6.49
C ARG A 189 4.85 -9.46 5.89
N VAL A 190 4.95 -9.21 4.60
CA VAL A 190 3.81 -8.73 3.82
C VAL A 190 2.91 -9.91 3.42
N GLN A 191 1.63 -9.83 3.78
CA GLN A 191 0.63 -10.75 3.24
C GLN A 191 0.11 -10.25 1.90
N TRP A 192 -0.28 -8.96 1.79
CA TRP A 192 -0.60 -8.30 0.51
C TRP A 192 -0.56 -6.77 0.66
N ILE A 193 -0.49 -6.06 -0.46
CA ILE A 193 -0.56 -4.59 -0.51
C ILE A 193 -1.64 -4.14 -1.50
N GLY A 194 -2.60 -3.37 -1.00
CA GLY A 194 -3.72 -2.80 -1.75
C GLY A 194 -3.73 -1.27 -1.74
N GLY A 195 -4.69 -0.69 -2.48
CA GLY A 195 -4.84 0.76 -2.57
C GLY A 195 -5.95 1.39 -1.73
N PRO A 196 -5.94 2.73 -1.65
CA PRO A 196 -5.00 3.63 -2.32
C PRO A 196 -3.63 3.71 -1.63
N ARG A 197 -2.57 4.05 -2.37
CA ARG A 197 -1.22 4.30 -1.79
C ARG A 197 -1.24 5.42 -0.77
N TRP A 198 -2.10 6.40 -1.01
CA TRP A 198 -2.21 7.58 -0.20
C TRP A 198 -3.67 7.93 0.05
N THR A 199 -3.95 8.51 1.21
CA THR A 199 -5.25 9.09 1.52
C THR A 199 -5.24 10.60 1.33
N ARG A 200 -6.39 11.25 1.54
CA ARG A 200 -6.48 12.71 1.65
C ARG A 200 -5.48 13.32 2.62
N ASP A 201 -5.25 14.61 2.45
CA ASP A 201 -4.40 15.42 3.32
C ASP A 201 -4.79 15.26 4.80
N HIS A 202 -3.77 15.26 5.64
CA HIS A 202 -3.92 15.09 7.09
C HIS A 202 -4.84 16.14 7.72
N ASN A 203 -5.02 17.30 7.10
CA ASN A 203 -5.86 18.37 7.64
C ASN A 203 -7.37 18.18 7.41
N THR A 204 -7.78 17.10 6.74
CA THR A 204 -9.17 16.76 6.41
C THR A 204 -9.65 15.47 7.07
N LEU A 205 -10.91 15.11 6.82
CA LEU A 205 -11.41 13.78 7.12
C LEU A 205 -10.58 12.70 6.40
N ASN A 206 -10.21 11.66 7.15
CA ASN A 206 -9.54 10.45 6.65
C ASN A 206 -10.35 9.78 5.53
N SER A 207 -9.63 9.22 4.56
CA SER A 207 -10.25 8.54 3.42
C SER A 207 -10.91 7.23 3.78
N ILE A 208 -10.60 6.59 4.91
CA ILE A 208 -11.19 5.30 5.30
C ILE A 208 -11.95 5.46 6.60
N SER A 209 -13.26 5.24 6.57
CA SER A 209 -14.13 5.43 7.74
C SER A 209 -14.30 4.17 8.61
N SER A 210 -14.38 3.00 7.99
CA SER A 210 -14.61 1.73 8.68
C SER A 210 -14.02 0.58 7.88
N VAL A 211 -13.61 -0.48 8.59
CA VAL A 211 -13.09 -1.73 8.04
C VAL A 211 -13.64 -2.88 8.88
N VAL A 212 -14.12 -3.94 8.23
CA VAL A 212 -14.61 -5.17 8.86
C VAL A 212 -14.23 -6.38 7.99
N THR A 213 -14.19 -7.58 8.57
CA THR A 213 -13.90 -8.81 7.82
C THR A 213 -14.73 -9.99 8.32
N ALA A 214 -15.21 -10.80 7.37
CA ALA A 214 -15.86 -12.09 7.61
C ALA A 214 -15.90 -12.91 6.30
N GLY A 215 -15.99 -14.24 6.43
CA GLY A 215 -16.08 -15.18 5.31
C GLY A 215 -14.97 -15.01 4.28
N GLY A 216 -13.73 -14.85 4.77
CA GLY A 216 -12.52 -14.66 3.95
C GLY A 216 -12.47 -13.37 3.13
N ARG A 217 -13.28 -12.36 3.48
CA ARG A 217 -13.37 -11.07 2.78
C ARG A 217 -13.22 -9.90 3.73
N ILE A 218 -12.63 -8.82 3.24
CA ILE A 218 -12.49 -7.55 3.96
C ILE A 218 -13.31 -6.48 3.24
N PHE A 219 -14.08 -5.73 4.02
CA PHE A 219 -14.98 -4.67 3.55
C PHE A 219 -14.60 -3.35 4.19
N PHE A 220 -14.55 -2.28 3.40
CA PHE A 220 -14.23 -0.95 3.92
C PHE A 220 -14.85 0.16 3.10
N ILE A 221 -15.09 1.30 3.76
CA ILE A 221 -15.60 2.52 3.12
C ILE A 221 -14.43 3.45 2.83
N LEU A 222 -14.29 3.86 1.56
CA LEU A 222 -13.16 4.62 1.04
C LEU A 222 -13.63 5.89 0.30
N ASP A 223 -13.02 7.03 0.59
CA ASP A 223 -12.97 8.19 -0.29
C ASP A 223 -11.83 8.02 -1.31
N GLN A 224 -12.19 7.79 -2.56
CA GLN A 224 -11.28 7.57 -3.70
C GLN A 224 -11.03 8.86 -4.51
N ALA A 225 -11.35 10.04 -3.95
CA ALA A 225 -10.88 11.30 -4.51
C ALA A 225 -9.37 11.45 -4.33
N THR A 226 -8.76 12.29 -5.17
CA THR A 226 -7.32 12.54 -5.11
C THR A 226 -6.91 13.19 -3.78
N GLY A 227 -5.78 12.75 -3.23
CA GLY A 227 -5.22 13.31 -2.00
C GLY A 227 -4.56 14.68 -2.17
N SER A 228 -4.45 15.17 -3.40
CA SER A 228 -3.57 16.29 -3.73
C SER A 228 -4.16 17.67 -3.64
N THR A 229 -5.48 17.75 -3.70
CA THR A 229 -6.21 18.96 -3.39
C THR A 229 -7.41 18.63 -2.51
N MET A 230 -7.50 19.35 -1.39
CA MET A 230 -8.63 19.26 -0.46
C MET A 230 -9.93 19.82 -1.06
N SER A 231 -9.87 20.55 -2.18
CA SER A 231 -11.04 21.16 -2.81
C SER A 231 -11.82 20.20 -3.70
N VAL A 232 -11.29 19.03 -4.03
CA VAL A 232 -12.00 18.02 -4.85
C VAL A 232 -13.03 17.30 -3.97
N PRO A 233 -14.32 17.29 -4.37
CA PRO A 233 -15.37 16.60 -3.64
C PRO A 233 -15.04 15.13 -3.31
N GLY A 234 -15.51 14.67 -2.15
CA GLY A 234 -15.44 13.26 -1.75
C GLY A 234 -16.12 12.34 -2.74
N ARG A 235 -15.45 11.24 -3.10
CA ARG A 235 -16.00 10.18 -3.95
C ARG A 235 -16.00 8.89 -3.15
N TRP A 236 -17.07 8.63 -2.42
CA TRP A 236 -17.18 7.53 -1.47
C TRP A 236 -17.60 6.21 -2.14
N VAL A 237 -16.94 5.13 -1.76
CA VAL A 237 -17.21 3.76 -2.23
C VAL A 237 -17.13 2.77 -1.08
N LEU A 238 -17.98 1.76 -1.09
CA LEU A 238 -17.78 0.52 -0.35
C LEU A 238 -16.93 -0.43 -1.20
N VAL A 239 -15.88 -0.99 -0.65
CA VAL A 239 -14.95 -1.89 -1.36
C VAL A 239 -14.91 -3.23 -0.66
N ALA A 240 -14.87 -4.32 -1.44
CA ALA A 240 -14.59 -5.66 -0.98
C ALA A 240 -13.29 -6.20 -1.59
N ARG A 241 -12.46 -6.82 -0.77
CA ARG A 241 -11.28 -7.58 -1.21
C ARG A 241 -11.29 -8.97 -0.60
N ASP A 242 -10.61 -9.90 -1.24
CA ASP A 242 -10.19 -11.14 -0.57
C ASP A 242 -9.28 -10.79 0.62
N ALA A 243 -9.55 -11.38 1.78
CA ALA A 243 -8.88 -11.01 3.02
C ALA A 243 -7.42 -11.48 3.09
N PHE A 244 -7.04 -12.51 2.32
CA PHE A 244 -5.73 -13.17 2.41
C PHE A 244 -4.82 -12.91 1.21
N ASN A 245 -5.37 -12.49 0.07
CA ASN A 245 -4.58 -12.05 -1.08
C ASN A 245 -4.89 -10.61 -1.54
N GLY A 246 -5.91 -9.96 -1.00
CA GLY A 246 -6.16 -8.54 -1.28
C GLY A 246 -6.64 -8.24 -2.70
N VAL A 247 -6.91 -9.23 -3.56
CA VAL A 247 -7.55 -9.02 -4.87
C VAL A 247 -8.90 -8.35 -4.65
N GLU A 248 -9.14 -7.28 -5.41
CA GLU A 248 -10.42 -6.55 -5.35
C GLU A 248 -11.56 -7.36 -5.97
N LEU A 249 -12.60 -7.65 -5.20
CA LEU A 249 -13.72 -8.45 -5.64
C LEU A 249 -14.80 -7.61 -6.29
N TRP A 250 -15.14 -6.49 -5.64
CA TRP A 250 -16.11 -5.53 -6.15
C TRP A 250 -15.99 -4.20 -5.41
N ARG A 251 -16.56 -3.16 -6.01
CA ARG A 251 -16.77 -1.86 -5.38
C ARG A 251 -18.16 -1.33 -5.68
N LYS A 252 -18.74 -0.60 -4.73
CA LYS A 252 -20.07 -0.02 -4.84
C LYS A 252 -20.03 1.48 -4.50
N PRO A 253 -20.37 2.37 -5.46
CA PRO A 253 -20.50 3.80 -5.21
C PRO A 253 -21.53 4.11 -4.12
N MET A 254 -21.23 5.12 -3.30
CA MET A 254 -22.12 5.65 -2.28
C MET A 254 -22.59 7.06 -2.67
N LYS A 255 -23.85 7.40 -2.40
CA LYS A 255 -24.47 8.65 -2.85
C LYS A 255 -23.92 9.88 -2.11
N SER A 256 -23.76 9.75 -0.80
CA SER A 256 -23.29 10.79 0.11
C SER A 256 -22.76 10.10 1.37
N TRP A 257 -21.64 10.54 1.94
CA TRP A 257 -21.17 9.94 3.20
C TRP A 257 -20.89 11.05 4.19
N ALA A 258 -19.64 11.51 4.27
CA ALA A 258 -19.28 12.62 5.14
C ALA A 258 -18.78 13.83 4.33
N LEU A 259 -18.91 15.02 4.91
CA LEU A 259 -18.32 16.25 4.39
C LEU A 259 -16.79 16.13 4.47
N HIS A 260 -16.16 15.91 3.32
CA HIS A 260 -14.70 15.78 3.18
C HIS A 260 -13.90 17.03 3.65
N THR A 261 -14.52 18.21 3.70
CA THR A 261 -13.90 19.48 4.15
C THR A 261 -13.89 19.67 5.66
N ILE A 262 -14.48 18.74 6.42
CA ILE A 262 -14.41 18.75 7.88
C ILE A 262 -12.95 18.76 8.31
N ARG A 263 -12.63 19.65 9.26
CA ARG A 263 -11.27 19.84 9.76
C ARG A 263 -10.73 18.57 10.39
N PHE A 264 -9.40 18.48 10.39
CA PHE A 264 -8.63 17.51 11.13
C PHE A 264 -9.23 17.23 12.51
N ARG A 265 -9.44 15.94 12.79
CA ARG A 265 -10.00 15.42 14.05
C ARG A 265 -11.42 15.88 14.40
N SER A 266 -12.22 16.29 13.41
CA SER A 266 -13.57 16.83 13.66
C SER A 266 -14.70 16.05 12.95
N GLY A 267 -14.49 14.77 12.64
CA GLY A 267 -15.47 13.92 11.95
C GLY A 267 -16.61 13.42 12.84
N PRO A 268 -17.78 13.05 12.29
CA PRO A 268 -18.86 12.47 13.07
C PRO A 268 -18.45 11.12 13.70
N PRO A 269 -18.64 10.91 15.02
CA PRO A 269 -18.25 9.67 15.70
C PRO A 269 -18.99 8.42 15.20
N GLN A 270 -20.14 8.59 14.54
CA GLN A 270 -20.88 7.47 13.97
C GLN A 270 -20.18 6.78 12.80
N LEU A 271 -19.28 7.44 12.05
CA LEU A 271 -18.83 6.90 10.75
C LEU A 271 -18.24 5.48 10.83
N PRO A 272 -17.42 5.12 11.85
CA PRO A 272 -16.93 3.74 12.00
C PRO A 272 -18.04 2.73 12.31
N ARG A 273 -19.14 3.15 12.95
CA ARG A 273 -20.26 2.34 13.46
C ARG A 273 -21.32 1.98 12.41
N MET A 274 -21.11 2.33 11.14
CA MET A 274 -22.11 2.20 10.08
C MET A 274 -21.83 1.07 9.09
N LEU A 275 -20.90 0.17 9.41
CA LEU A 275 -20.54 -0.98 8.58
C LEU A 275 -20.38 -2.20 9.48
N VAL A 276 -21.20 -3.23 9.24
CA VAL A 276 -21.11 -4.54 9.91
C VAL A 276 -21.26 -5.65 8.89
N THR A 277 -20.72 -6.83 9.19
CA THR A 277 -20.76 -7.96 8.26
C THR A 277 -21.06 -9.28 8.97
N SER A 278 -21.66 -10.19 8.23
CA SER A 278 -21.71 -11.62 8.52
C SER A 278 -20.83 -12.35 7.49
N LYS A 279 -20.75 -13.68 7.56
CA LYS A 279 -20.06 -14.48 6.53
C LYS A 279 -20.65 -14.29 5.13
N GLN A 280 -21.94 -14.05 4.98
CA GLN A 280 -22.58 -13.96 3.65
C GLN A 280 -22.89 -12.52 3.23
N HIS A 281 -23.27 -11.67 4.19
CA HIS A 281 -23.87 -10.38 3.92
C HIS A 281 -23.14 -9.23 4.62
N VAL A 282 -23.10 -8.08 3.95
CA VAL A 282 -22.64 -6.80 4.48
C VAL A 282 -23.85 -5.90 4.73
N TYR A 283 -23.88 -5.20 5.86
CA TYR A 283 -24.93 -4.26 6.22
C TYR A 283 -24.36 -2.86 6.35
N VAL A 284 -24.89 -1.93 5.55
CA VAL A 284 -24.39 -0.55 5.46
C VAL A 284 -25.43 0.34 4.77
N PRO A 285 -25.64 1.59 5.22
CA PRO A 285 -26.40 2.54 4.42
C PRO A 285 -25.54 3.06 3.27
N LEU A 286 -26.09 3.08 2.06
CA LEU A 286 -25.39 3.58 0.86
C LEU A 286 -25.38 5.11 0.73
N GLY A 287 -25.82 5.79 1.79
CA GLY A 287 -25.44 7.16 2.09
C GLY A 287 -25.75 7.55 3.53
N LEU A 288 -25.12 8.61 4.04
CA LEU A 288 -25.36 9.04 5.41
C LEU A 288 -26.82 9.50 5.59
N GLY A 289 -27.51 8.91 6.59
CA GLY A 289 -28.94 9.14 6.85
C GLY A 289 -29.90 8.27 5.99
N GLU A 290 -29.39 7.57 4.98
CA GLU A 290 -30.18 6.59 4.22
C GLU A 290 -30.42 5.30 5.03
N PRO A 291 -31.43 4.49 4.68
CA PRO A 291 -31.65 3.19 5.30
C PRO A 291 -30.48 2.23 5.03
N VAL A 292 -30.26 1.34 6.00
CA VAL A 292 -29.29 0.25 5.92
C VAL A 292 -29.69 -0.71 4.81
N SER A 293 -28.71 -1.06 3.98
CA SER A 293 -28.85 -2.06 2.91
C SER A 293 -28.10 -3.33 3.29
N GLN A 294 -28.74 -4.47 3.03
CA GLN A 294 -28.11 -5.80 3.02
C GLN A 294 -27.55 -6.06 1.62
N ILE A 295 -26.27 -6.38 1.57
CA ILE A 295 -25.51 -6.56 0.35
C ILE A 295 -24.92 -7.97 0.37
N ASP A 296 -25.04 -8.68 -0.75
CA ASP A 296 -24.33 -9.94 -0.96
C ASP A 296 -22.82 -9.67 -0.89
N GLY A 297 -22.14 -10.27 0.08
CA GLY A 297 -20.72 -10.02 0.30
C GLY A 297 -19.84 -10.55 -0.84
N ARG A 298 -20.33 -11.48 -1.68
CA ARG A 298 -19.56 -12.11 -2.77
C ARG A 298 -19.64 -11.27 -4.04
N THR A 299 -20.81 -10.75 -4.38
CA THR A 299 -21.07 -10.06 -5.65
C THR A 299 -21.26 -8.55 -5.51
N GLY A 300 -21.45 -8.04 -4.30
CA GLY A 300 -21.76 -6.63 -4.06
C GLY A 300 -23.17 -6.24 -4.50
N ARG A 301 -24.06 -7.20 -4.78
CA ARG A 301 -25.45 -6.92 -5.16
C ARG A 301 -26.25 -6.52 -3.93
N VAL A 302 -27.02 -5.44 -4.02
CA VAL A 302 -27.99 -5.10 -2.97
C VAL A 302 -29.12 -6.13 -3.04
N LEU A 303 -29.32 -6.84 -1.94
CA LEU A 303 -30.38 -7.84 -1.81
C LEU A 303 -31.64 -7.19 -1.25
N LYS A 304 -31.46 -6.35 -0.22
CA LYS A 304 -32.55 -5.72 0.53
C LYS A 304 -32.13 -4.38 1.10
N THR A 305 -33.09 -3.50 1.34
CA THR A 305 -32.91 -2.23 2.05
C THR A 305 -34.03 -2.10 3.07
N TYR A 306 -33.68 -1.77 4.31
CA TYR A 306 -34.63 -1.74 5.43
C TYR A 306 -35.10 -0.32 5.69
N ASP A 307 -36.23 0.09 5.11
CA ASP A 307 -36.69 1.49 5.20
C ASP A 307 -36.91 1.99 6.64
N SER A 308 -37.29 1.11 7.58
CA SER A 308 -37.44 1.43 9.00
C SER A 308 -36.15 1.93 9.65
N SER A 309 -34.98 1.55 9.11
CA SER A 309 -33.64 1.95 9.57
C SER A 309 -33.19 3.33 9.08
N ARG A 310 -34.02 4.07 8.33
CA ARG A 310 -33.68 5.43 7.88
C ARG A 310 -33.29 6.32 9.07
N GLY A 311 -32.22 7.10 8.88
CA GLY A 311 -31.62 7.91 9.94
C GLY A 311 -30.70 7.13 10.88
N ALA A 312 -30.18 5.97 10.45
CA ALA A 312 -29.25 5.18 11.24
C ALA A 312 -27.98 5.96 11.63
N GLU A 313 -27.60 5.86 12.90
CA GLU A 313 -26.39 6.45 13.49
C GLU A 313 -25.44 5.39 14.05
N GLU A 314 -25.94 4.23 14.49
CA GLU A 314 -25.13 3.06 14.81
C GLU A 314 -25.88 1.80 14.40
N ILE A 315 -25.14 0.79 13.94
CA ILE A 315 -25.71 -0.52 13.62
C ILE A 315 -24.89 -1.63 14.29
N LEU A 316 -25.59 -2.65 14.79
CA LEU A 316 -25.02 -3.91 15.26
C LEU A 316 -25.76 -5.08 14.61
N LEU A 317 -25.06 -6.18 14.40
CA LEU A 317 -25.63 -7.44 13.95
C LEU A 317 -25.41 -8.51 15.02
N VAL A 318 -26.50 -8.95 15.65
CA VAL A 318 -26.49 -10.08 16.59
C VAL A 318 -27.21 -11.25 15.93
N ASP A 319 -26.46 -12.25 15.50
CA ASP A 319 -26.95 -13.34 14.66
C ASP A 319 -27.70 -12.85 13.41
N LYS A 320 -29.03 -12.94 13.41
CA LYS A 320 -29.92 -12.50 12.34
C LYS A 320 -30.65 -11.19 12.64
N LEU A 321 -30.36 -10.58 13.79
CA LEU A 321 -31.01 -9.37 14.24
C LEU A 321 -30.12 -8.14 13.96
N LEU A 322 -30.60 -7.26 13.09
CA LEU A 322 -29.98 -5.96 12.84
C LEU A 322 -30.54 -4.95 13.83
N LEU A 323 -29.72 -4.54 14.80
CA LEU A 323 -30.03 -3.45 15.72
C LEU A 323 -29.59 -2.13 15.10
N VAL A 324 -30.47 -1.13 15.16
CA VAL A 324 -30.20 0.20 14.61
C VAL A 324 -30.57 1.26 15.63
N LEU A 325 -29.60 2.06 16.05
CA LEU A 325 -29.87 3.35 16.67
C LEU A 325 -30.18 4.35 15.56
N LYS A 326 -31.35 4.98 15.58
CA LYS A 326 -31.81 5.90 14.53
C LYS A 326 -32.34 7.22 15.09
N GLY A 327 -32.21 8.28 14.28
CA GLY A 327 -32.76 9.60 14.57
C GLY A 327 -32.31 10.66 13.55
N THR A 328 -32.52 11.93 13.89
CA THR A 328 -32.08 13.06 13.05
C THR A 328 -30.61 13.38 13.33
N SER A 329 -29.76 13.22 12.32
CA SER A 329 -28.31 13.38 12.47
C SER A 329 -27.89 14.81 12.82
N VAL A 330 -26.90 14.94 13.71
CA VAL A 330 -26.09 16.14 14.01
C VAL A 330 -26.89 17.37 14.47
N ASP A 331 -26.95 17.56 15.79
CA ASP A 331 -27.37 18.80 16.50
C ASP A 331 -28.88 19.16 16.64
N ALA A 332 -29.82 18.22 16.53
CA ALA A 332 -31.24 18.49 16.84
C ALA A 332 -31.83 17.55 17.90
N SER A 333 -32.57 18.17 18.82
CA SER A 333 -33.34 17.63 19.95
C SER A 333 -34.53 16.72 19.57
N GLY A 334 -34.36 15.83 18.59
CA GLY A 334 -35.37 14.86 18.15
C GLY A 334 -35.33 13.56 18.96
N GLY A 335 -36.46 12.84 19.01
CA GLY A 335 -36.56 11.51 19.61
C GLY A 335 -35.73 10.49 18.82
N LYS A 336 -34.71 9.92 19.46
CA LYS A 336 -33.94 8.79 18.93
C LYS A 336 -34.57 7.49 19.43
N SER A 337 -34.46 6.43 18.64
CA SER A 337 -34.95 5.11 19.00
C SER A 337 -33.95 4.04 18.64
N VAL A 338 -34.00 2.93 19.37
CA VAL A 338 -33.34 1.68 18.97
C VAL A 338 -34.40 0.78 18.38
N ILE A 339 -34.15 0.24 17.18
CA ILE A 339 -35.02 -0.74 16.54
C ILE A 339 -34.27 -2.04 16.32
N ALA A 340 -35.02 -3.13 16.29
CA ALA A 340 -34.51 -4.44 15.90
C ALA A 340 -35.23 -4.95 14.66
N ILE A 341 -34.46 -5.33 13.66
CA ILE A 341 -34.96 -5.80 12.37
C ILE A 341 -34.48 -7.23 12.17
N ASP A 342 -35.40 -8.14 11.86
CA ASP A 342 -35.03 -9.47 11.42
C ASP A 342 -34.48 -9.40 9.98
N THR A 343 -33.25 -9.86 9.77
CA THR A 343 -32.55 -9.68 8.48
C THR A 343 -33.09 -10.58 7.36
N ASP A 344 -33.77 -11.68 7.69
CA ASP A 344 -34.35 -12.57 6.68
C ASP A 344 -35.68 -11.98 6.17
N THR A 345 -36.61 -11.70 7.07
CA THR A 345 -37.97 -11.20 6.79
C THR A 345 -37.99 -9.69 6.53
N GLY A 346 -37.06 -8.94 7.12
CA GLY A 346 -36.99 -7.47 7.06
C GLY A 346 -38.03 -6.76 7.92
N GLU A 347 -38.75 -7.51 8.75
CA GLU A 347 -39.74 -6.96 9.67
C GLU A 347 -39.02 -6.31 10.86
N THR A 348 -39.49 -5.12 11.25
CA THR A 348 -39.12 -4.53 12.53
C THR A 348 -39.85 -5.29 13.63
N LEU A 349 -39.11 -6.00 14.47
CA LEU A 349 -39.68 -6.80 15.56
C LEU A 349 -40.16 -5.92 16.72
N TRP A 350 -39.38 -4.88 17.03
CA TRP A 350 -39.72 -3.90 18.06
C TRP A 350 -38.97 -2.58 17.85
N GLU A 351 -39.47 -1.53 18.48
CA GLU A 351 -38.86 -0.20 18.55
C GLU A 351 -38.91 0.32 19.99
N HIS A 352 -37.77 0.75 20.51
CA HIS A 352 -37.64 1.40 21.80
C HIS A 352 -37.34 2.89 21.60
N ALA A 353 -38.39 3.72 21.69
CA ALA A 353 -38.29 5.17 21.48
C ALA A 353 -38.07 5.99 22.76
N ASP A 354 -38.30 5.38 23.93
CA ASP A 354 -38.27 6.06 25.23
C ASP A 354 -36.89 5.93 25.91
N LEU A 355 -35.88 6.57 25.31
CA LEU A 355 -34.50 6.48 25.80
C LEU A 355 -34.22 7.39 27.01
N ASP A 356 -35.18 8.19 27.50
CA ASP A 356 -35.04 9.09 28.67
C ASP A 356 -33.87 10.09 28.63
N GLY A 357 -33.33 10.39 27.45
CA GLY A 357 -32.22 11.34 27.29
C GLY A 357 -31.53 11.25 25.94
N HIS A 358 -30.30 11.75 25.87
CA HIS A 358 -29.50 11.68 24.64
C HIS A 358 -28.61 10.44 24.63
N PRO A 359 -28.76 9.52 23.67
CA PRO A 359 -27.81 8.42 23.51
C PRO A 359 -26.45 8.95 23.09
N MET A 360 -25.43 8.50 23.80
CA MET A 360 -24.04 8.84 23.57
C MET A 360 -23.49 8.01 22.40
N PRO A 361 -22.78 8.62 21.44
CA PRO A 361 -22.22 7.89 20.30
C PRO A 361 -21.22 6.83 20.72
N GLU A 362 -21.11 5.78 19.91
CA GLU A 362 -20.18 4.63 20.04
C GLU A 362 -20.49 3.71 21.24
N THR A 363 -21.69 3.80 21.83
CA THR A 363 -22.03 3.07 23.06
C THR A 363 -23.09 1.99 22.91
N LEU A 364 -23.74 1.86 21.75
CA LEU A 364 -24.65 0.74 21.53
C LEU A 364 -23.84 -0.56 21.56
N ALA A 365 -24.15 -1.47 22.49
CA ALA A 365 -23.56 -2.80 22.60
C ALA A 365 -24.63 -3.85 22.87
N ALA A 366 -24.35 -5.10 22.54
CA ALA A 366 -25.23 -6.21 22.88
C ALA A 366 -24.43 -7.46 23.28
N ASP A 367 -24.97 -8.21 24.24
CA ASP A 367 -24.71 -9.65 24.35
C ASP A 367 -25.91 -10.37 23.71
N GLY A 368 -25.81 -11.67 23.41
CA GLY A 368 -26.89 -12.45 22.78
C GLY A 368 -28.24 -12.47 23.52
N LYS A 369 -28.41 -11.72 24.62
CA LYS A 369 -29.65 -11.57 25.41
C LYS A 369 -29.99 -10.10 25.76
N ASN A 370 -29.02 -9.21 25.82
CA ASN A 370 -29.13 -7.86 26.36
C ASN A 370 -28.59 -6.82 25.39
N ILE A 371 -29.17 -5.62 25.40
CA ILE A 371 -28.65 -4.45 24.71
C ILE A 371 -28.35 -3.40 25.76
N CYS A 372 -27.16 -2.81 25.72
CA CYS A 372 -26.80 -1.69 26.57
C CYS A 372 -26.45 -0.48 25.73
N ILE A 373 -26.86 0.69 26.20
CA ILE A 373 -26.53 1.98 25.58
C ILE A 373 -26.35 3.03 26.67
N GLN A 374 -25.37 3.91 26.50
CA GLN A 374 -25.17 5.03 27.39
C GLN A 374 -26.09 6.18 26.97
N ILE A 375 -26.89 6.67 27.91
CA ILE A 375 -27.77 7.83 27.74
C ILE A 375 -27.31 8.91 28.74
N ASP A 376 -26.81 10.03 28.23
CA ASP A 376 -26.23 11.10 29.04
C ASP A 376 -25.22 10.56 30.09
N GLY A 377 -25.53 10.72 31.38
CA GLY A 377 -24.74 10.22 32.52
C GLY A 377 -25.26 8.89 33.10
N SER A 378 -25.97 8.09 32.29
CA SER A 378 -26.58 6.82 32.70
C SER A 378 -26.39 5.73 31.64
N VAL A 379 -26.60 4.48 32.03
CA VAL A 379 -26.66 3.32 31.14
C VAL A 379 -28.05 2.71 31.23
N VAL A 380 -28.62 2.36 30.07
CA VAL A 380 -29.89 1.65 29.96
C VAL A 380 -29.61 0.26 29.40
N CYS A 381 -30.17 -0.77 30.05
CA CYS A 381 -30.16 -2.13 29.55
C CYS A 381 -31.56 -2.55 29.10
N LEU A 382 -31.65 -3.10 27.91
CA LEU A 382 -32.86 -3.64 27.29
C LEU A 382 -32.71 -5.14 27.07
N ASP A 383 -33.82 -5.87 27.12
CA ASP A 383 -33.90 -7.24 26.64
C ASP A 383 -33.84 -7.27 25.10
N LEU A 384 -32.91 -8.06 24.54
CA LEU A 384 -32.66 -8.13 23.10
C LEU A 384 -33.90 -8.61 22.32
N ALA A 385 -34.64 -9.57 22.87
CA ALA A 385 -35.77 -10.19 22.19
C ALA A 385 -36.99 -9.26 22.10
N SER A 386 -37.24 -8.46 23.13
CA SER A 386 -38.47 -7.65 23.26
C SER A 386 -38.25 -6.14 23.19
N GLY A 387 -37.01 -5.66 23.30
CA GLY A 387 -36.69 -4.23 23.41
C GLY A 387 -37.15 -3.59 24.73
N LYS A 388 -37.64 -4.38 25.69
CA LYS A 388 -38.13 -3.86 26.97
C LYS A 388 -36.98 -3.54 27.90
N ARG A 389 -37.09 -2.42 28.61
CA ARG A 389 -36.10 -2.02 29.61
C ARG A 389 -36.06 -3.04 30.75
N ARG A 390 -34.85 -3.49 31.09
CA ARG A 390 -34.58 -4.35 32.25
C ARG A 390 -34.19 -3.50 33.45
N TRP A 391 -33.22 -2.62 33.28
CA TRP A 391 -32.72 -1.74 34.33
C TRP A 391 -32.06 -0.49 33.73
N SER A 392 -31.81 0.49 34.60
CA SER A 392 -30.98 1.66 34.31
C SER A 392 -30.06 1.93 35.49
N TYR A 393 -28.84 2.40 35.23
CA TYR A 393 -27.86 2.77 36.25
C TYR A 393 -27.32 4.17 35.98
N GLY A 394 -27.17 5.00 37.03
CA GLY A 394 -26.70 6.39 36.93
C GLY A 394 -27.84 7.41 36.87
N SER A 395 -27.55 8.64 36.41
CA SER A 395 -28.55 9.71 36.35
C SER A 395 -28.52 10.43 35.00
N ALA A 396 -29.65 10.41 34.29
CA ALA A 396 -29.88 11.22 33.09
C ALA A 396 -30.07 12.70 33.50
N ASN A 397 -29.11 13.56 33.17
CA ASN A 397 -29.12 14.96 33.61
C ASN A 397 -29.81 15.85 32.56
N LEU A 398 -31.15 15.78 32.52
CA LEU A 398 -32.02 16.47 31.54
C LEU A 398 -31.90 18.02 31.53
N LYS A 399 -31.20 18.64 32.49
CA LYS A 399 -31.22 20.10 32.72
C LYS A 399 -30.11 20.91 32.04
N LYS A 400 -29.14 20.28 31.39
CA LYS A 400 -28.10 21.00 30.61
C LYS A 400 -28.02 20.42 29.21
N ARG A 401 -28.36 21.24 28.21
CA ARG A 401 -27.98 21.01 26.82
C ARG A 401 -26.45 20.95 26.78
N GLN A 402 -25.88 19.74 26.76
CA GLN A 402 -24.44 19.61 26.53
C GLN A 402 -24.20 19.98 25.08
N VAL A 403 -23.51 21.10 24.85
CA VAL A 403 -22.83 21.32 23.59
C VAL A 403 -21.75 20.25 23.54
N LEU A 404 -21.99 19.16 22.80
CA LEU A 404 -20.98 18.12 22.62
C LEU A 404 -19.73 18.81 22.04
N PRO A 405 -18.55 18.69 22.69
CA PRO A 405 -17.33 19.27 22.17
C PRO A 405 -17.09 18.76 20.75
N LYS A 406 -16.63 19.64 19.85
CA LYS A 406 -16.20 19.23 18.51
C LYS A 406 -14.96 18.32 18.65
N GLY A 407 -15.17 17.00 18.63
CA GLY A 407 -14.13 15.97 18.75
C GLY A 407 -14.72 14.57 18.57
N PHE A 408 -13.88 13.55 18.40
CA PHE A 408 -14.32 12.15 18.37
C PHE A 408 -14.89 11.74 19.74
N GLY A 409 -15.82 10.78 19.74
CA GLY A 409 -16.58 10.37 20.92
C GLY A 409 -15.67 10.14 22.14
N LYS A 410 -16.15 10.56 23.32
CA LYS A 410 -15.45 10.34 24.60
C LYS A 410 -15.98 9.13 25.35
N HIS A 411 -16.87 8.36 24.73
CA HIS A 411 -17.69 7.38 25.42
C HIS A 411 -17.17 5.97 25.16
N VAL A 412 -17.28 5.13 26.18
CA VAL A 412 -16.94 3.71 26.11
C VAL A 412 -18.07 2.94 26.77
N LEU A 413 -18.51 1.88 26.10
CA LEU A 413 -19.38 0.87 26.67
C LEU A 413 -18.94 -0.48 26.09
N VAL A 414 -18.62 -1.44 26.96
CA VAL A 414 -18.23 -2.81 26.63
C VAL A 414 -19.09 -3.77 27.45
N ILE A 415 -19.58 -4.83 26.83
CA ILE A 415 -20.22 -5.96 27.53
C ILE A 415 -19.27 -7.14 27.48
N ALA A 416 -18.96 -7.74 28.63
CA ALA A 416 -18.15 -8.96 28.69
C ALA A 416 -18.55 -9.80 29.91
N ASP A 417 -18.71 -11.11 29.71
CA ASP A 417 -18.98 -12.10 30.78
C ASP A 417 -19.97 -11.65 31.86
N GLY A 418 -21.10 -11.06 31.43
CA GLY A 418 -22.15 -10.61 32.34
C GLY A 418 -21.89 -9.26 33.04
N VAL A 419 -20.92 -8.49 32.58
CA VAL A 419 -20.56 -7.17 33.11
C VAL A 419 -20.60 -6.12 32.01
N VAL A 420 -21.17 -4.96 32.33
CA VAL A 420 -21.14 -3.75 31.51
C VAL A 420 -20.07 -2.81 32.06
N LEU A 421 -19.06 -2.51 31.25
CA LEU A 421 -18.01 -1.54 31.55
C LEU A 421 -18.29 -0.25 30.79
N CYS A 422 -18.35 0.89 31.48
CA CYS A 422 -18.62 2.19 30.85
C CYS A 422 -17.92 3.35 31.57
N ASP A 423 -17.66 4.44 30.84
CA ASP A 423 -17.18 5.69 31.45
C ASP A 423 -18.39 6.55 31.88
N LEU A 424 -18.54 6.71 33.19
CA LEU A 424 -19.52 7.59 33.81
C LEU A 424 -18.79 8.66 34.61
N ALA A 425 -18.89 9.90 34.13
CA ALA A 425 -18.30 11.09 34.76
C ALA A 425 -16.77 11.02 34.98
N GLY A 426 -16.03 10.32 34.11
CA GLY A 426 -14.57 10.17 34.19
C GLY A 426 -14.12 8.98 35.04
N GLU A 427 -15.05 8.13 35.48
CA GLU A 427 -14.76 6.86 36.14
C GLU A 427 -15.19 5.68 35.25
N LEU A 428 -14.28 4.72 35.09
CA LEU A 428 -14.65 3.42 34.55
C LEU A 428 -15.46 2.67 35.60
N THR A 429 -16.71 2.37 35.29
CA THR A 429 -17.67 1.71 36.18
C THR A 429 -18.03 0.34 35.60
N ALA A 430 -17.93 -0.69 36.43
CA ALA A 430 -18.42 -2.03 36.15
C ALA A 430 -19.79 -2.24 36.77
N ILE A 431 -20.75 -2.69 35.97
CA ILE A 431 -22.15 -2.89 36.34
C ILE A 431 -22.53 -4.32 35.99
N SER A 432 -23.19 -5.02 36.90
CA SER A 432 -23.76 -6.34 36.67
C SER A 432 -24.84 -6.27 35.58
N ILE A 433 -24.76 -7.14 34.57
CA ILE A 433 -25.78 -7.15 33.52
C ILE A 433 -27.11 -7.74 33.99
N GLU A 434 -27.07 -8.58 35.03
CA GLU A 434 -28.25 -9.30 35.53
C GLU A 434 -29.22 -8.35 36.25
N GLY A 435 -28.72 -7.53 37.16
CA GLY A 435 -29.52 -6.66 38.03
C GLY A 435 -29.26 -5.16 37.88
N GLY A 436 -28.20 -4.74 37.16
CA GLY A 436 -27.86 -3.33 36.99
C GLY A 436 -27.15 -2.69 38.19
N GLU A 437 -26.71 -3.49 39.18
CA GLU A 437 -25.94 -3.01 40.31
C GLU A 437 -24.47 -2.75 39.97
N LYS A 438 -23.88 -1.71 40.58
CA LYS A 438 -22.45 -1.44 40.45
C LYS A 438 -21.65 -2.52 41.17
N LEU A 439 -20.70 -3.10 40.45
CA LEU A 439 -19.72 -4.05 41.00
C LEU A 439 -18.52 -3.30 41.57
N TRP A 440 -17.91 -2.42 40.77
CA TRP A 440 -16.76 -1.59 41.17
C TRP A 440 -16.64 -0.36 40.27
N SER A 441 -15.82 0.62 40.67
CA SER A 441 -15.32 1.65 39.76
C SER A 441 -13.86 1.98 40.04
N CYS A 442 -13.19 2.56 39.04
CA CYS A 442 -11.89 3.17 39.20
C CYS A 442 -11.78 4.44 38.35
N LYS A 443 -10.74 5.23 38.61
CA LYS A 443 -10.43 6.40 37.77
C LYS A 443 -10.26 5.96 36.32
N GLY A 444 -11.01 6.59 35.41
CA GLY A 444 -10.82 6.45 33.97
C GLY A 444 -9.73 7.39 33.45
N GLY A 445 -8.97 6.94 32.46
CA GLY A 445 -8.11 7.80 31.64
C GLY A 445 -8.89 8.38 30.44
N GLN A 446 -8.34 9.39 29.76
CA GLN A 446 -8.85 9.80 28.44
C GLN A 446 -7.76 9.59 27.39
N GLY A 447 -8.17 9.21 26.18
CA GLY A 447 -7.30 9.15 25.02
C GLY A 447 -7.04 10.53 24.41
N PHE A 448 -5.97 10.64 23.62
CA PHE A 448 -5.70 11.85 22.85
C PHE A 448 -6.74 12.03 21.72
N HIS A 449 -7.81 12.79 22.01
CA HIS A 449 -9.00 12.88 21.15
C HIS A 449 -9.57 11.50 20.79
N ALA A 450 -9.55 10.58 21.75
CA ALA A 450 -10.11 9.23 21.66
C ALA A 450 -10.70 8.86 23.04
N PRO A 451 -11.69 7.95 23.11
CA PRO A 451 -12.25 7.51 24.38
C PRO A 451 -11.25 6.65 25.16
N LEU A 452 -11.59 6.32 26.42
CA LEU A 452 -10.85 5.36 27.23
C LEU A 452 -10.78 4.01 26.51
N ASP A 453 -9.57 3.47 26.39
CA ASP A 453 -9.38 2.08 25.95
C ASP A 453 -9.74 1.12 27.08
N VAL A 454 -10.60 0.15 26.78
CA VAL A 454 -11.02 -0.92 27.67
C VAL A 454 -10.96 -2.23 26.88
N PHE A 455 -10.19 -3.19 27.38
CA PHE A 455 -10.08 -4.54 26.83
C PHE A 455 -10.38 -5.56 27.92
N VAL A 456 -11.24 -6.52 27.64
CA VAL A 456 -11.48 -7.67 28.51
C VAL A 456 -10.85 -8.90 27.87
N ILE A 457 -9.84 -9.46 28.53
CA ILE A 457 -9.04 -10.59 28.05
C ILE A 457 -8.92 -11.58 29.20
N ASP A 458 -9.42 -12.80 29.02
CA ASP A 458 -9.40 -13.86 30.04
C ASP A 458 -9.92 -13.40 31.43
N GLY A 459 -11.04 -12.66 31.44
CA GLY A 459 -11.63 -12.12 32.68
C GLY A 459 -10.86 -10.95 33.32
N ILE A 460 -9.85 -10.41 32.63
CA ILE A 460 -9.05 -9.27 33.08
C ILE A 460 -9.34 -8.04 32.25
N VAL A 461 -9.67 -6.94 32.93
CA VAL A 461 -9.88 -5.61 32.38
C VAL A 461 -8.57 -4.85 32.32
N TRP A 462 -8.16 -4.52 31.11
CA TRP A 462 -7.00 -3.67 30.82
C TRP A 462 -7.46 -2.30 30.36
N THR A 463 -6.85 -1.25 30.91
CA THR A 463 -7.21 0.14 30.61
C THR A 463 -6.00 0.98 30.25
N GLY A 464 -6.15 1.83 29.23
CA GLY A 464 -5.13 2.81 28.86
C GLY A 464 -5.30 4.14 29.60
N ASN A 465 -4.21 4.82 29.92
CA ASN A 465 -4.25 6.19 30.44
C ASN A 465 -3.27 7.09 29.65
N HIS A 466 -3.81 7.86 28.72
CA HIS A 466 -3.02 8.58 27.73
C HIS A 466 -2.93 10.07 28.07
N PRO A 467 -1.74 10.71 28.08
CA PRO A 467 -1.66 12.15 28.24
C PRO A 467 -2.23 12.88 27.01
N GLU A 468 -2.89 14.02 27.24
CA GLU A 468 -3.53 14.85 26.21
C GLU A 468 -2.53 15.61 25.30
N ASP A 469 -1.21 15.51 25.50
CA ASP A 469 -0.23 16.22 24.69
C ASP A 469 0.95 15.37 24.19
N SER A 470 1.67 15.92 23.20
CA SER A 470 2.83 15.27 22.55
C SER A 470 4.18 15.55 23.23
N ILE A 471 4.16 16.29 24.34
CA ILE A 471 5.36 16.78 25.03
C ILE A 471 5.59 15.96 26.30
N SER A 472 4.53 15.44 26.90
CA SER A 472 4.56 14.60 28.09
C SER A 472 5.39 13.33 27.86
N PRO A 473 6.14 12.88 28.88
CA PRO A 473 6.79 11.57 28.82
C PRO A 473 5.73 10.47 28.66
N PRO A 474 6.14 9.24 28.26
CA PRO A 474 5.23 8.10 28.32
C PRO A 474 4.53 8.04 29.68
N PRO A 475 3.19 7.93 29.72
CA PRO A 475 2.47 7.70 30.96
C PRO A 475 3.02 6.44 31.66
N VAL A 476 3.26 6.56 32.97
CA VAL A 476 3.74 5.44 33.79
C VAL A 476 2.62 4.41 34.02
N ASP A 477 1.37 4.78 33.76
CA ASP A 477 0.17 4.02 34.06
C ASP A 477 -0.65 3.54 32.85
N ASP A 478 -0.08 3.58 31.64
CA ASP A 478 -0.78 3.17 30.43
C ASP A 478 -0.70 1.65 30.19
N PHE A 479 -1.87 0.99 30.21
CA PHE A 479 -2.03 -0.47 30.23
C PHE A 479 -1.14 -1.16 31.29
N SER A 480 -0.85 -0.45 32.39
CA SER A 480 0.05 -0.93 33.43
C SER A 480 -0.65 -1.75 34.52
N VAL A 481 -1.98 -1.84 34.49
CA VAL A 481 -2.79 -2.51 35.50
C VAL A 481 -3.86 -3.36 34.82
N GLY A 482 -3.88 -4.64 35.13
CA GLY A 482 -4.98 -5.56 34.80
C GLY A 482 -5.82 -5.84 36.04
N ARG A 483 -7.14 -5.66 35.93
CA ARG A 483 -8.10 -5.86 37.03
C ARG A 483 -9.00 -7.05 36.75
N ASP A 484 -9.36 -7.79 37.77
CA ASP A 484 -10.42 -8.79 37.67
C ASP A 484 -11.76 -8.12 37.28
N LEU A 485 -12.43 -8.68 36.28
CA LEU A 485 -13.64 -8.12 35.68
C LEU A 485 -14.79 -7.96 36.68
N HIS A 486 -14.95 -8.89 37.61
CA HIS A 486 -16.09 -8.89 38.53
C HIS A 486 -15.81 -8.11 39.82
N THR A 487 -14.57 -8.12 40.29
CA THR A 487 -14.21 -7.56 41.61
C THR A 487 -13.45 -6.24 41.54
N GLY A 488 -12.82 -5.93 40.40
CA GLY A 488 -11.96 -4.76 40.23
C GLY A 488 -10.60 -4.88 40.92
N GLU A 489 -10.32 -6.03 41.55
CA GLU A 489 -9.04 -6.32 42.20
C GLU A 489 -7.91 -6.29 41.18
N VAL A 490 -6.80 -5.62 41.50
CA VAL A 490 -5.62 -5.61 40.63
C VAL A 490 -4.96 -6.99 40.67
N LYS A 491 -4.99 -7.69 39.53
CA LYS A 491 -4.34 -9.00 39.36
C LYS A 491 -2.98 -8.88 38.69
N TYR A 492 -2.80 -7.88 37.84
CA TYR A 492 -1.59 -7.71 37.03
C TYR A 492 -1.04 -6.29 37.12
N ARG A 493 0.28 -6.18 37.10
CA ARG A 493 0.99 -4.91 36.93
C ARG A 493 2.09 -5.05 35.88
N ASN A 494 2.10 -4.18 34.89
CA ASN A 494 3.05 -4.17 33.79
C ASN A 494 3.81 -2.84 33.75
N SER A 495 5.15 -2.89 33.71
CA SER A 495 6.02 -1.72 33.55
C SER A 495 6.67 -1.63 32.16
N VAL A 496 6.58 -2.67 31.33
CA VAL A 496 7.24 -2.75 30.01
C VAL A 496 6.67 -1.74 29.02
N MET A 497 5.41 -1.33 29.18
CA MET A 497 4.80 -0.31 28.32
C MET A 497 5.58 1.01 28.29
N VAL A 498 6.27 1.35 29.38
CA VAL A 498 7.11 2.54 29.45
C VAL A 498 8.27 2.47 28.44
N ASP A 499 8.87 1.29 28.27
CA ASP A 499 9.99 1.06 27.36
C ASP A 499 9.53 0.90 25.91
N LEU A 500 8.37 0.26 25.69
CA LEU A 500 7.77 0.12 24.36
C LEU A 500 7.44 1.48 23.75
N GLN A 501 6.96 2.41 24.58
CA GLN A 501 6.49 3.69 24.09
C GLN A 501 7.62 4.68 23.84
N SER A 502 7.76 5.12 22.58
CA SER A 502 8.73 6.16 22.26
C SER A 502 8.38 7.51 22.91
N VAL A 503 9.41 8.22 23.38
CA VAL A 503 9.28 9.58 23.93
C VAL A 503 8.85 10.58 22.85
N GLY A 504 7.98 11.52 23.23
CA GLY A 504 7.69 12.72 22.44
C GLY A 504 6.72 12.53 21.27
N HIS A 505 5.66 11.73 21.47
CA HIS A 505 4.51 11.50 20.58
C HIS A 505 3.27 11.23 21.45
N HIS A 506 2.08 11.63 20.99
CA HIS A 506 0.80 11.27 21.61
C HIS A 506 0.21 10.03 20.95
N HIS A 507 -0.68 9.29 21.64
CA HIS A 507 -1.53 8.27 21.00
C HIS A 507 -2.33 8.86 19.85
N ARG A 508 -2.54 8.10 18.77
CA ARG A 508 -3.34 8.58 17.64
C ARG A 508 -4.81 8.63 18.00
N CYS A 509 -5.57 9.41 17.23
CA CYS A 509 -6.99 9.64 17.47
C CYS A 509 -7.84 8.46 16.96
N PHE A 510 -7.62 7.26 17.50
CA PHE A 510 -8.42 6.05 17.29
C PHE A 510 -8.38 5.17 18.54
N ARG A 511 -9.38 4.30 18.73
CA ARG A 511 -9.37 3.30 19.81
C ARG A 511 -8.35 2.20 19.51
N ASN A 512 -7.46 1.95 20.45
CA ASN A 512 -6.49 0.87 20.37
C ASN A 512 -7.22 -0.48 20.30
N LYS A 513 -6.50 -1.53 19.91
CA LYS A 513 -7.09 -2.87 19.71
C LYS A 513 -6.22 -3.92 20.36
N ALA A 514 -6.77 -5.10 20.56
CA ALA A 514 -6.03 -6.21 21.12
C ALA A 514 -6.38 -7.53 20.41
N SER A 515 -5.60 -8.55 20.71
CA SER A 515 -5.99 -9.94 20.60
C SER A 515 -5.85 -10.61 21.98
N LEU A 516 -6.20 -11.89 22.09
CA LEU A 516 -5.96 -12.66 23.32
C LEU A 516 -4.49 -12.65 23.79
N ARG A 517 -3.55 -12.38 22.87
CA ARG A 517 -2.11 -12.38 23.16
C ARG A 517 -1.52 -10.99 23.33
N TYR A 518 -2.00 -10.00 22.58
CA TYR A 518 -1.33 -8.71 22.45
C TYR A 518 -2.29 -7.54 22.66
N ILE A 519 -1.88 -6.56 23.47
CA ILE A 519 -2.42 -5.20 23.40
C ILE A 519 -1.63 -4.44 22.33
N MET A 520 -2.34 -3.86 21.36
CA MET A 520 -1.75 -3.16 20.21
C MET A 520 -2.12 -1.68 20.25
N THR A 521 -1.11 -0.84 20.47
CA THR A 521 -1.32 0.60 20.62
C THR A 521 -0.83 1.40 19.42
N GLY A 522 -1.43 2.57 19.22
CA GLY A 522 -1.16 3.49 18.14
C GLY A 522 -0.44 4.75 18.60
N LYS A 523 0.69 4.67 19.31
CA LYS A 523 1.41 5.87 19.75
C LYS A 523 2.22 6.47 18.62
N ARG A 524 3.26 5.76 18.17
CA ARG A 524 4.09 6.19 17.04
C ARG A 524 3.76 5.37 15.82
N GLY A 525 3.78 4.05 15.91
CA GLY A 525 3.35 3.13 14.85
C GLY A 525 2.37 2.11 15.41
N ILE A 526 2.79 0.84 15.43
CA ILE A 526 2.11 -0.24 16.14
C ILE A 526 3.05 -0.75 17.24
N GLU A 527 2.78 -0.37 18.48
CA GLU A 527 3.45 -0.96 19.65
C GLU A 527 2.62 -2.17 20.12
N MET A 528 3.26 -3.34 20.26
CA MET A 528 2.61 -4.57 20.67
C MET A 528 3.19 -5.05 22.00
N PHE A 529 2.34 -5.08 23.01
CA PHE A 529 2.64 -5.63 24.32
C PHE A 529 2.00 -7.02 24.42
N GLU A 530 2.81 -8.07 24.44
CA GLU A 530 2.34 -9.40 24.79
C GLU A 530 1.95 -9.47 26.27
N ILE A 531 0.81 -10.09 26.55
CA ILE A 531 0.22 -10.14 27.89
C ILE A 531 0.89 -11.20 28.77
N ALA A 532 1.19 -12.37 28.20
CA ALA A 532 1.66 -13.55 28.94
C ALA A 532 3.18 -13.76 28.91
N GLU A 533 3.85 -13.32 27.85
CA GLU A 533 5.27 -13.57 27.59
C GLU A 533 6.01 -12.25 27.24
N ASP A 534 7.25 -12.37 26.77
CA ASP A 534 8.18 -11.25 26.55
C ASP A 534 8.39 -10.88 25.06
N ASN A 535 7.57 -11.38 24.12
CA ASN A 535 7.70 -11.06 22.69
C ASN A 535 7.06 -9.71 22.34
N HIS A 536 7.46 -8.66 23.06
CA HIS A 536 6.99 -7.31 22.79
C HIS A 536 7.66 -6.75 21.52
N SER A 537 6.95 -5.89 20.79
CA SER A 537 7.50 -5.27 19.58
C SER A 537 7.08 -3.82 19.40
N ARG A 538 7.90 -3.09 18.66
CA ARG A 538 7.63 -1.70 18.26
C ARG A 538 7.84 -1.53 16.78
N ASN A 539 6.77 -1.20 16.06
CA ASN A 539 6.73 -1.16 14.60
C ASN A 539 6.38 0.26 14.14
N ASN A 540 7.33 1.18 14.29
CA ASN A 540 7.16 2.61 13.98
C ASN A 540 6.99 2.89 12.47
N TRP A 541 7.41 1.94 11.63
CA TRP A 541 7.42 1.98 10.16
C TRP A 541 6.06 1.66 9.52
N VAL A 542 5.07 1.24 10.31
CA VAL A 542 3.70 1.03 9.86
C VAL A 542 2.69 1.55 10.89
N ARG A 543 1.52 1.98 10.43
CA ARG A 543 0.41 2.43 11.29
C ARG A 543 -0.92 2.40 10.55
N GLY A 544 -2.00 2.47 11.32
CA GLY A 544 -3.36 2.63 10.81
C GLY A 544 -3.76 4.07 10.52
N THR A 545 -4.97 4.22 9.98
CA THR A 545 -5.57 5.51 9.65
C THR A 545 -6.19 6.18 10.88
N CYS A 546 -6.29 7.51 10.91
CA CYS A 546 -6.97 8.20 12.02
C CYS A 546 -8.44 7.74 12.14
N GLN A 547 -9.05 7.87 13.32
CA GLN A 547 -10.38 7.38 13.69
C GLN A 547 -10.50 5.86 13.81
N TYR A 548 -10.07 5.12 12.78
CA TYR A 548 -10.26 3.67 12.75
C TYR A 548 -9.09 2.89 13.38
N GLY A 549 -7.85 3.23 13.02
CA GLY A 549 -6.64 2.54 13.47
C GLY A 549 -6.25 1.36 12.57
N ILE A 550 -5.71 0.32 13.19
CA ILE A 550 -5.38 -0.99 12.58
C ILE A 550 -6.51 -2.00 12.84
N MET A 551 -6.50 -3.21 12.29
CA MET A 551 -7.47 -4.26 12.63
C MET A 551 -6.75 -5.62 12.71
N PRO A 552 -6.67 -6.28 13.88
CA PRO A 552 -6.17 -7.64 13.97
C PRO A 552 -7.30 -8.63 13.65
N ALA A 553 -7.13 -9.47 12.63
CA ALA A 553 -8.08 -10.51 12.25
C ALA A 553 -7.45 -11.46 11.22
N ASN A 554 -8.02 -12.65 11.06
CA ASN A 554 -7.63 -13.66 10.07
C ASN A 554 -6.16 -14.13 10.22
N GLY A 555 -5.57 -14.02 11.41
CA GLY A 555 -4.15 -14.23 11.66
C GLY A 555 -3.24 -13.11 11.18
N LEU A 556 -3.81 -11.96 10.81
CA LEU A 556 -3.14 -10.83 10.15
C LEU A 556 -3.39 -9.52 10.91
N ILE A 557 -2.53 -8.54 10.65
CA ILE A 557 -2.76 -7.13 11.00
C ILE A 557 -3.05 -6.35 9.73
N TYR A 558 -4.25 -5.80 9.65
CA TYR A 558 -4.65 -4.89 8.59
C TYR A 558 -4.32 -3.45 9.00
N ALA A 559 -3.50 -2.77 8.19
CA ALA A 559 -3.13 -1.39 8.35
C ALA A 559 -3.65 -0.57 7.15
N PRO A 560 -4.82 0.09 7.28
CA PRO A 560 -5.38 0.93 6.24
C PRO A 560 -4.46 2.14 5.95
N PRO A 561 -4.45 2.66 4.71
CA PRO A 561 -3.63 3.81 4.35
C PRO A 561 -3.93 5.03 5.22
N HIS A 562 -2.90 5.80 5.51
CA HIS A 562 -2.96 6.97 6.39
C HIS A 562 -2.45 8.24 5.71
N SER A 563 -2.74 9.39 6.32
CA SER A 563 -2.38 10.71 5.80
C SER A 563 -1.09 11.30 6.38
N CYS A 564 -0.47 10.63 7.36
CA CYS A 564 0.73 11.11 8.06
C CYS A 564 1.94 11.25 7.15
N GLY A 565 2.71 12.33 7.32
CA GLY A 565 4.00 12.58 6.65
C GLY A 565 5.22 12.47 7.57
N CYS A 566 5.15 11.63 8.62
CA CYS A 566 6.30 11.35 9.49
C CYS A 566 7.09 10.15 8.93
N TYR A 567 8.39 10.06 9.20
CA TYR A 567 9.24 8.91 8.87
C TYR A 567 9.17 8.53 7.39
N THR A 568 9.09 9.52 6.50
CA THR A 568 8.88 9.31 5.07
C THR A 568 9.95 8.44 4.42
N GLU A 569 11.13 8.36 5.03
CA GLU A 569 12.29 7.55 4.65
C GLU A 569 12.18 6.07 4.96
N SER A 570 11.24 5.65 5.81
CA SER A 570 11.15 4.28 6.33
C SER A 570 9.73 3.75 6.42
N MET A 571 8.74 4.64 6.37
CA MET A 571 7.33 4.29 6.52
C MET A 571 6.75 3.72 5.23
N VAL A 572 6.08 2.58 5.36
CA VAL A 572 5.39 1.94 4.24
C VAL A 572 4.03 2.61 3.96
N ARG A 573 3.57 2.59 2.71
CA ARG A 573 2.37 3.34 2.26
C ARG A 573 1.46 2.50 1.36
N GLY A 574 0.17 2.55 1.62
CA GLY A 574 -0.85 1.69 1.02
C GLY A 574 -1.74 1.04 2.07
N PHE A 575 -2.62 0.16 1.63
CA PHE A 575 -3.35 -0.74 2.51
C PHE A 575 -2.54 -2.02 2.67
N PHE A 576 -1.97 -2.24 3.84
CA PHE A 576 -1.21 -3.45 4.13
C PHE A 576 -2.07 -4.48 4.87
N ALA A 577 -1.96 -5.74 4.46
CA ALA A 577 -2.14 -6.86 5.37
C ALA A 577 -0.75 -7.42 5.71
N LEU A 578 -0.48 -7.54 7.01
CA LEU A 578 0.81 -7.98 7.54
C LEU A 578 0.63 -9.27 8.31
N ALA A 579 1.61 -10.17 8.16
CA ALA A 579 1.65 -11.42 8.87
C ALA A 579 2.83 -11.45 9.86
N PRO A 580 2.74 -12.25 10.94
CA PRO A 580 3.90 -12.58 11.76
C PRO A 580 4.92 -13.39 10.94
N GLU A 581 6.00 -13.83 11.59
CA GLU A 581 6.99 -14.73 10.95
C GLU A 581 6.31 -15.98 10.35
N TYR A 582 6.95 -16.62 9.38
CA TYR A 582 6.44 -17.88 8.83
C TYR A 582 6.35 -18.94 9.97
N SER A 583 5.55 -20.00 9.80
CA SER A 583 5.39 -20.97 10.88
C SER A 583 6.71 -21.72 11.12
N ALA A 584 7.19 -21.71 12.36
CA ALA A 584 8.50 -22.20 12.82
C ALA A 584 8.87 -23.66 12.50
N THR A 585 8.05 -24.40 11.75
CA THR A 585 8.31 -25.81 11.42
C THR A 585 9.25 -26.00 10.21
N LYS A 586 9.54 -24.95 9.41
CA LYS A 586 10.35 -25.11 8.20
C LYS A 586 11.29 -23.93 7.82
N ASP A 587 11.31 -22.80 8.53
CA ASP A 587 11.71 -21.52 7.88
C ASP A 587 13.18 -21.23 7.61
N GLU A 588 14.11 -21.51 8.52
CA GLU A 588 15.53 -21.34 8.17
C GLU A 588 15.93 -22.43 7.18
N ALA A 589 15.59 -23.69 7.47
CA ALA A 589 15.91 -24.81 6.60
C ALA A 589 15.27 -24.71 5.20
N THR A 590 14.06 -24.16 5.04
CA THR A 590 13.35 -24.04 3.76
C THR A 590 13.76 -22.82 2.97
N VAL A 591 13.96 -21.66 3.60
CA VAL A 591 14.57 -20.52 2.88
C VAL A 591 16.01 -20.87 2.46
N GLN A 592 16.75 -21.61 3.29
CA GLN A 592 18.12 -22.03 3.03
C GLN A 592 18.18 -23.22 2.04
N SER A 593 17.20 -24.12 2.04
CA SER A 593 17.06 -25.17 1.01
C SER A 593 16.70 -24.58 -0.35
N ARG A 594 15.76 -23.61 -0.39
CA ARG A 594 15.42 -22.81 -1.60
C ARG A 594 16.63 -22.05 -2.13
N LYS A 595 17.42 -21.42 -1.24
CA LYS A 595 18.70 -20.77 -1.58
C LYS A 595 19.74 -21.75 -2.15
N SER A 596 19.72 -23.02 -1.73
CA SER A 596 20.79 -23.99 -2.02
C SER A 596 20.66 -24.75 -3.35
N ARG A 597 19.49 -24.72 -4.01
CA ARG A 597 19.16 -25.65 -5.12
C ARG A 597 19.33 -25.10 -6.54
N ALA A 598 19.48 -23.80 -6.77
CA ALA A 598 19.64 -23.24 -8.11
C ALA A 598 20.77 -22.18 -8.18
N SER A 599 21.54 -22.20 -9.26
CA SER A 599 22.39 -21.06 -9.63
C SER A 599 21.50 -19.82 -9.78
N ARG A 600 21.75 -18.76 -8.99
CA ARG A 600 21.01 -17.49 -9.08
C ARG A 600 21.09 -16.87 -10.47
N LEU A 601 22.20 -17.11 -11.16
CA LEU A 601 22.44 -16.67 -12.53
C LEU A 601 21.99 -17.76 -13.49
N GLU A 602 21.07 -17.42 -14.38
CA GLU A 602 20.67 -18.24 -15.51
C GLU A 602 21.16 -17.62 -16.82
N LYS A 603 21.85 -18.42 -17.61
CA LYS A 603 22.39 -18.02 -18.93
C LYS A 603 21.33 -18.27 -19.99
N GLY A 604 20.98 -17.23 -20.73
CA GLY A 604 20.01 -17.29 -21.82
C GLY A 604 20.65 -17.65 -23.16
N PRO A 605 19.83 -17.76 -24.23
CA PRO A 605 20.29 -18.16 -25.55
C PRO A 605 21.28 -17.18 -26.21
N ALA A 606 21.34 -15.92 -25.75
CA ALA A 606 22.29 -14.93 -26.26
C ALA A 606 23.55 -14.79 -25.38
N TYR A 607 23.72 -15.60 -24.33
CA TYR A 607 24.90 -15.52 -23.45
C TYR A 607 26.20 -15.70 -24.23
N GLY A 608 27.19 -14.83 -23.99
CA GLY A 608 28.49 -14.87 -24.67
C GLY A 608 28.48 -14.48 -26.14
N THR A 609 27.33 -14.11 -26.71
CA THR A 609 27.22 -13.70 -28.14
C THR A 609 27.31 -12.19 -28.36
N VAL A 610 27.18 -11.40 -27.30
CA VAL A 610 27.15 -9.93 -27.39
C VAL A 610 28.58 -9.40 -27.56
N GLN A 611 28.81 -8.67 -28.65
CA GLN A 611 30.09 -8.04 -28.96
C GLN A 611 30.22 -6.68 -28.25
N SER A 612 30.18 -6.70 -26.92
CA SER A 612 30.13 -5.49 -26.07
C SER A 612 31.25 -4.48 -26.35
N ALA A 613 32.44 -4.96 -26.75
CA ALA A 613 33.58 -4.13 -27.13
C ALA A 613 33.34 -3.24 -28.36
N GLN A 614 32.34 -3.55 -29.20
CA GLN A 614 31.99 -2.76 -30.38
C GLN A 614 31.08 -1.58 -30.06
N PHE A 615 30.39 -1.61 -28.91
CA PHE A 615 29.48 -0.56 -28.49
C PHE A 615 30.25 0.52 -27.71
N LYS A 616 30.54 1.63 -28.40
CA LYS A 616 31.15 2.82 -27.78
C LYS A 616 30.05 3.70 -27.15
N PRO A 617 30.35 4.49 -26.10
CA PRO A 617 29.43 5.51 -25.62
C PRO A 617 28.99 6.42 -26.76
N GLU A 618 27.68 6.58 -26.93
CA GLU A 618 27.09 7.43 -27.96
C GLU A 618 26.89 8.85 -27.42
N THR A 619 27.44 9.84 -28.12
CA THR A 619 27.26 11.25 -27.79
C THR A 619 25.80 11.66 -27.94
N GLY A 620 25.20 12.22 -26.88
CA GLY A 620 23.81 12.67 -26.90
C GLY A 620 22.78 11.54 -26.79
N ALA A 621 23.15 10.39 -26.23
CA ALA A 621 22.22 9.34 -25.81
C ALA A 621 21.51 9.67 -24.48
N TRP A 622 20.42 8.96 -24.20
CA TRP A 622 19.72 8.94 -22.91
C TRP A 622 19.58 7.49 -22.42
N PRO A 623 20.68 6.86 -21.98
CA PRO A 623 20.74 5.40 -21.81
C PRO A 623 19.99 4.86 -20.59
N MET A 624 19.64 5.67 -19.59
CA MET A 624 19.01 5.20 -18.36
C MET A 624 18.03 6.22 -17.79
N PHE A 625 17.28 5.83 -16.75
CA PHE A 625 16.35 6.73 -16.07
C PHE A 625 17.06 8.03 -15.66
N ARG A 626 16.50 9.15 -16.13
CA ARG A 626 17.06 10.51 -16.01
C ARG A 626 18.49 10.67 -16.53
N HIS A 627 18.76 10.14 -17.72
CA HIS A 627 19.98 10.32 -18.50
C HIS A 627 21.20 9.53 -18.00
N ASP A 628 21.61 9.69 -16.74
CA ASP A 628 22.87 9.16 -16.22
C ASP A 628 22.77 8.61 -14.79
N ALA A 629 23.90 8.10 -14.27
CA ALA A 629 24.00 7.51 -12.93
C ALA A 629 23.69 8.50 -11.79
N LEU A 630 23.87 9.80 -12.04
CA LEU A 630 23.54 10.86 -11.09
C LEU A 630 22.05 11.19 -11.15
N ARG A 631 21.32 10.75 -12.19
CA ARG A 631 19.91 11.08 -12.45
C ARG A 631 19.69 12.57 -12.71
N THR A 632 20.65 13.20 -13.39
CA THR A 632 20.66 14.65 -13.68
C THR A 632 19.40 15.14 -14.40
N GLY A 633 18.83 14.29 -15.26
CA GLY A 633 17.81 14.70 -16.23
C GLY A 633 18.29 15.80 -17.16
N ALA A 634 19.59 15.86 -17.42
CA ALA A 634 20.22 16.84 -18.29
C ALA A 634 21.13 16.15 -19.29
N ALA A 635 20.85 16.31 -20.58
CA ALA A 635 21.69 15.84 -21.67
C ALA A 635 22.37 17.02 -22.39
N GLU A 636 23.56 16.79 -22.93
CA GLU A 636 24.29 17.77 -23.74
C GLU A 636 23.72 17.92 -25.17
N THR A 637 22.77 17.06 -25.56
CA THR A 637 22.18 17.11 -26.91
C THR A 637 21.42 18.41 -27.13
N GLU A 638 21.77 19.14 -28.18
CA GLU A 638 21.02 20.33 -28.62
C GLU A 638 19.86 19.92 -29.52
N LEU A 639 18.65 20.33 -29.15
CA LEU A 639 17.49 20.24 -30.02
C LEU A 639 17.41 21.46 -30.93
N PRO A 640 16.80 21.34 -32.12
CA PRO A 640 16.41 22.50 -32.92
C PRO A 640 15.61 23.52 -32.07
N GLU A 641 15.67 24.80 -32.44
CA GLU A 641 14.96 25.88 -31.72
C GLU A 641 13.45 25.63 -31.69
N THR A 642 12.91 25.03 -32.75
CA THR A 642 11.54 24.55 -32.79
C THR A 642 11.51 23.11 -33.29
N ILE A 643 10.66 22.28 -32.69
CA ILE A 643 10.47 20.88 -33.07
C ILE A 643 9.00 20.57 -33.33
N ALA A 644 8.75 19.53 -34.13
CA ALA A 644 7.42 19.02 -34.44
C ALA A 644 7.36 17.49 -34.26
N ARG A 645 6.15 16.94 -34.13
CA ARG A 645 5.93 15.48 -33.99
C ARG A 645 6.35 14.76 -35.26
N ARG A 646 7.40 13.95 -35.19
CA ARG A 646 7.90 13.11 -36.30
C ARG A 646 7.12 11.81 -36.43
N TRP A 647 6.86 11.16 -35.30
CA TRP A 647 6.10 9.92 -35.24
C TRP A 647 5.47 9.72 -33.85
N GLU A 648 4.48 8.83 -33.80
CA GLU A 648 3.83 8.35 -32.59
C GLU A 648 3.57 6.84 -32.71
N ALA A 649 3.86 6.08 -31.65
CA ALA A 649 3.73 4.64 -31.60
C ALA A 649 2.74 4.21 -30.50
N PRO A 650 1.64 3.51 -30.82
CA PRO A 650 0.64 3.08 -29.84
C PRO A 650 1.06 1.76 -29.18
N ILE A 651 1.82 1.83 -28.08
CA ILE A 651 2.34 0.65 -27.36
C ILE A 651 1.26 -0.01 -26.48
N GLY A 652 0.40 0.81 -25.89
CA GLY A 652 -0.68 0.41 -24.98
C GLY A 652 -0.24 0.23 -23.53
N GLY A 653 -1.19 0.44 -22.62
CA GLY A 653 -0.97 0.33 -21.16
C GLY A 653 -0.23 1.54 -20.56
N ARG A 654 0.12 1.44 -19.27
CA ARG A 654 0.89 2.47 -18.56
C ARG A 654 2.38 2.33 -18.89
N LEU A 655 3.00 3.39 -19.40
CA LEU A 655 4.39 3.38 -19.83
C LEU A 655 5.36 3.98 -18.80
N SER A 656 6.62 3.55 -18.83
CA SER A 656 7.75 4.21 -18.16
C SER A 656 8.26 5.42 -18.97
N GLN A 657 9.20 6.19 -18.43
CA GLN A 657 10.04 7.08 -19.25
C GLN A 657 10.78 6.25 -20.33
N PRO A 658 10.93 6.78 -21.56
CA PRO A 658 11.73 6.12 -22.59
C PRO A 658 13.22 6.30 -22.32
N VAL A 659 14.04 5.31 -22.68
CA VAL A 659 15.51 5.45 -22.77
C VAL A 659 15.95 5.23 -24.21
N VAL A 660 16.95 5.97 -24.65
CA VAL A 660 17.28 6.09 -26.07
C VAL A 660 18.78 6.00 -26.29
N SER A 661 19.21 5.04 -27.09
CA SER A 661 20.61 4.93 -27.54
C SER A 661 20.72 3.94 -28.70
N HIS A 662 21.75 4.10 -29.54
CA HIS A 662 22.14 3.22 -30.64
C HIS A 662 20.97 2.93 -31.59
N GLY A 663 20.20 3.96 -31.96
CA GLY A 663 19.07 3.82 -32.88
C GLY A 663 17.83 3.15 -32.30
N LYS A 664 17.77 2.94 -30.97
CA LYS A 664 16.66 2.29 -30.27
C LYS A 664 16.04 3.19 -29.22
N VAL A 665 14.71 3.14 -29.10
CA VAL A 665 13.92 3.68 -27.99
C VAL A 665 13.38 2.50 -27.20
N ILE A 666 13.75 2.37 -25.93
CA ILE A 666 13.29 1.31 -25.04
C ILE A 666 12.28 1.88 -24.05
N VAL A 667 11.16 1.18 -23.87
CA VAL A 667 10.11 1.56 -22.92
C VAL A 667 9.47 0.32 -22.28
N SER A 668 9.08 0.43 -21.01
CA SER A 668 8.33 -0.61 -20.30
C SER A 668 6.84 -0.32 -20.37
N ALA A 669 6.03 -1.31 -20.78
CA ALA A 669 4.59 -1.35 -20.54
C ALA A 669 4.34 -1.99 -19.17
N VAL A 670 4.32 -1.14 -18.14
CA VAL A 670 4.51 -1.51 -16.73
C VAL A 670 3.57 -2.61 -16.27
N ASP A 671 2.26 -2.40 -16.43
CA ASP A 671 1.24 -3.29 -15.87
C ASP A 671 0.91 -4.48 -16.81
N ARG A 672 1.59 -4.57 -17.95
CA ARG A 672 1.56 -5.68 -18.93
C ARG A 672 2.81 -6.58 -18.86
N HIS A 673 3.78 -6.24 -18.00
CA HIS A 673 5.02 -7.01 -17.80
C HIS A 673 5.87 -7.11 -19.09
N GLN A 674 5.84 -6.08 -19.93
CA GLN A 674 6.47 -6.09 -21.25
C GLN A 674 7.48 -4.96 -21.44
N ILE A 675 8.60 -5.28 -22.10
CA ILE A 675 9.56 -4.32 -22.63
C ILE A 675 9.40 -4.21 -24.14
N TYR A 676 9.45 -3.00 -24.66
CA TYR A 676 9.40 -2.71 -26.09
C TYR A 676 10.67 -2.00 -26.55
N ALA A 677 11.17 -2.37 -27.73
CA ALA A 677 12.20 -1.62 -28.43
C ALA A 677 11.68 -1.11 -29.76
N LEU A 678 11.71 0.21 -29.93
CA LEU A 678 11.30 0.89 -31.15
C LEU A 678 12.53 1.34 -31.93
N ASN A 679 12.42 1.34 -33.25
CA ASN A 679 13.38 2.03 -34.10
C ASN A 679 13.25 3.55 -33.87
N GLN A 680 14.36 4.21 -33.58
CA GLN A 680 14.40 5.61 -33.19
C GLN A 680 13.90 6.58 -34.28
N GLU A 681 14.08 6.24 -35.55
CA GLU A 681 13.69 7.08 -36.69
C GLU A 681 12.22 6.93 -37.07
N THR A 682 11.66 5.72 -36.94
CA THR A 682 10.34 5.37 -37.48
C THR A 682 9.27 5.10 -36.42
N GLY A 683 9.66 4.91 -35.16
CA GLY A 683 8.76 4.51 -34.07
C GLY A 683 8.25 3.07 -34.16
N LYS A 684 8.63 2.31 -35.20
CA LYS A 684 8.18 0.91 -35.38
C LYS A 684 8.80 0.01 -34.32
N THR A 685 7.99 -0.87 -33.73
CA THR A 685 8.48 -1.91 -32.82
C THR A 685 9.41 -2.86 -33.57
N THR A 686 10.63 -3.02 -33.05
CA THR A 686 11.63 -3.95 -33.56
C THR A 686 11.60 -5.28 -32.84
N TRP A 687 11.35 -5.25 -31.52
CA TRP A 687 11.08 -6.43 -30.70
C TRP A 687 10.31 -6.04 -29.45
N SER A 688 9.67 -7.01 -28.81
CA SER A 688 9.09 -6.91 -27.48
C SER A 688 9.39 -8.16 -26.67
N ARG A 689 9.36 -8.05 -25.34
CA ARG A 689 9.62 -9.17 -24.43
C ARG A 689 8.72 -9.13 -23.22
N THR A 690 7.99 -10.21 -22.97
CA THR A 690 7.24 -10.45 -21.72
C THR A 690 8.15 -11.09 -20.65
N VAL A 691 8.05 -10.62 -19.42
CA VAL A 691 8.75 -11.13 -18.22
C VAL A 691 7.76 -11.51 -17.11
N GLY A 692 8.24 -12.03 -15.97
CA GLY A 692 7.39 -12.60 -14.91
C GLY A 692 6.56 -11.57 -14.14
N GLY A 693 7.03 -10.32 -14.03
CA GLY A 693 6.39 -9.28 -13.24
C GLY A 693 6.50 -7.88 -13.85
N ARG A 694 5.90 -6.90 -13.18
CA ARG A 694 5.94 -5.49 -13.60
C ARG A 694 7.38 -4.99 -13.72
N VAL A 695 7.65 -4.25 -14.78
CA VAL A 695 8.86 -3.42 -14.90
C VAL A 695 8.41 -1.98 -14.66
N ASP A 696 8.48 -1.55 -13.40
CA ASP A 696 7.81 -0.35 -12.90
C ASP A 696 8.51 0.98 -13.21
N SER A 697 9.70 0.90 -13.78
CA SER A 697 10.58 2.02 -14.08
C SER A 697 11.47 1.71 -15.30
N PRO A 698 12.09 2.72 -15.94
CA PRO A 698 12.79 2.53 -17.21
C PRO A 698 13.99 1.59 -17.13
N PRO A 699 14.25 0.77 -18.16
CA PRO A 699 15.48 0.00 -18.31
C PRO A 699 16.73 0.87 -18.48
N ALA A 700 17.92 0.24 -18.47
CA ALA A 700 19.19 0.87 -18.82
C ALA A 700 19.80 0.21 -20.08
N ILE A 701 20.32 1.01 -21.00
CA ILE A 701 21.08 0.57 -22.17
C ILE A 701 22.57 0.68 -21.88
N TYR A 702 23.32 -0.41 -22.02
CA TYR A 702 24.75 -0.41 -21.78
C TYR A 702 25.48 -1.43 -22.66
N LYS A 703 26.44 -0.98 -23.48
CA LYS A 703 27.29 -1.85 -24.33
C LYS A 703 26.52 -2.92 -25.13
N GLY A 704 25.42 -2.54 -25.78
CA GLY A 704 24.57 -3.45 -26.57
C GLY A 704 23.63 -4.33 -25.74
N LEU A 705 23.46 -4.01 -24.45
CA LEU A 705 22.59 -4.70 -23.51
C LEU A 705 21.45 -3.78 -23.06
N VAL A 706 20.32 -4.38 -22.72
CA VAL A 706 19.20 -3.76 -22.02
C VAL A 706 19.05 -4.44 -20.67
N LEU A 707 19.37 -3.73 -19.59
CA LEU A 707 19.37 -4.21 -18.21
C LEU A 707 18.20 -3.60 -17.42
N PHE A 708 17.46 -4.42 -16.69
CA PHE A 708 16.35 -3.96 -15.86
C PHE A 708 15.97 -4.95 -14.77
N GLY A 709 15.45 -4.44 -13.65
CA GLY A 709 14.78 -5.27 -12.65
C GLY A 709 13.32 -5.56 -12.98
N SER A 710 12.72 -6.53 -12.30
CA SER A 710 11.29 -6.77 -12.35
C SER A 710 10.75 -7.07 -10.96
N ALA A 711 9.47 -6.74 -10.76
CA ALA A 711 8.75 -7.02 -9.54
C ALA A 711 8.60 -8.54 -9.26
N ASP A 712 8.97 -9.42 -10.19
CA ASP A 712 9.11 -10.87 -9.97
C ASP A 712 10.36 -11.25 -9.15
N GLY A 713 11.23 -10.29 -8.79
CA GLY A 713 12.43 -10.52 -8.00
C GLY A 713 13.68 -10.83 -8.83
N TRP A 714 13.59 -10.78 -10.16
CA TRP A 714 14.69 -11.00 -11.08
C TRP A 714 15.24 -9.70 -11.66
N VAL A 715 16.50 -9.75 -12.07
CA VAL A 715 17.13 -8.79 -12.97
C VAL A 715 17.38 -9.47 -14.30
N TYR A 716 17.01 -8.80 -15.39
CA TYR A 716 17.12 -9.30 -16.75
C TYR A 716 18.16 -8.51 -17.52
N CYS A 717 18.89 -9.21 -18.38
CA CYS A 717 19.78 -8.64 -19.37
C CYS A 717 19.41 -9.18 -20.75
N LEU A 718 18.98 -8.29 -21.64
CA LEU A 718 18.60 -8.61 -23.02
C LEU A 718 19.63 -8.04 -23.99
N ARG A 719 19.80 -8.68 -25.14
CA ARG A 719 20.54 -8.12 -26.26
C ARG A 719 19.72 -6.99 -26.89
N LEU A 720 20.35 -5.84 -27.12
CA LEU A 720 19.69 -4.63 -27.63
C LEU A 720 19.05 -4.81 -29.01
N ASP A 721 19.66 -5.62 -29.87
CA ASP A 721 19.25 -5.72 -31.27
C ASP A 721 17.93 -6.46 -31.48
N ASP A 722 17.68 -7.53 -30.71
CA ASP A 722 16.56 -8.45 -30.91
C ASP A 722 15.82 -8.89 -29.63
N GLY A 723 16.24 -8.40 -28.45
CA GLY A 723 15.56 -8.70 -27.19
C GLY A 723 15.79 -10.12 -26.66
N ALA A 724 16.74 -10.87 -27.23
CA ALA A 724 17.09 -12.20 -26.73
C ALA A 724 17.72 -12.12 -25.33
N ILE A 725 17.33 -13.02 -24.42
CA ILE A 725 17.88 -13.07 -23.07
C ILE A 725 19.36 -13.45 -23.15
N VAL A 726 20.23 -12.57 -22.64
CA VAL A 726 21.64 -12.85 -22.42
C VAL A 726 21.76 -13.61 -21.10
N TRP A 727 21.26 -13.05 -20.00
CA TRP A 727 21.16 -13.71 -18.71
C TRP A 727 20.00 -13.12 -17.89
N ARG A 728 19.60 -13.85 -16.85
CA ARG A 728 18.79 -13.32 -15.75
C ARG A 728 19.35 -13.74 -14.40
N PHE A 729 19.21 -12.89 -13.39
CA PHE A 729 19.73 -13.10 -12.05
C PHE A 729 18.59 -13.00 -11.04
N LEU A 730 18.36 -14.06 -10.26
CA LEU A 730 17.41 -14.02 -9.14
C LEU A 730 18.05 -13.16 -8.05
N ALA A 731 17.57 -11.92 -7.89
CA ALA A 731 18.02 -11.02 -6.85
C ALA A 731 17.34 -11.30 -5.52
N ALA A 732 16.07 -11.72 -5.57
CA ALA A 732 15.34 -12.13 -4.38
C ALA A 732 16.06 -13.26 -3.62
N PRO A 733 16.01 -13.30 -2.27
CA PRO A 733 16.46 -14.42 -1.46
C PRO A 733 15.89 -15.77 -1.88
N ALA A 734 14.63 -15.80 -2.33
CA ALA A 734 13.93 -16.95 -2.88
C ALA A 734 12.82 -16.49 -3.84
N ASP A 735 12.33 -17.38 -4.71
CA ASP A 735 11.12 -17.12 -5.51
C ASP A 735 9.87 -17.33 -4.63
N LEU A 736 9.39 -16.22 -4.07
CA LEU A 736 8.26 -16.21 -3.16
C LEU A 736 7.38 -14.99 -3.44
N ARG A 737 6.12 -15.24 -3.79
CA ARG A 737 5.24 -14.23 -4.37
C ARG A 737 3.98 -14.00 -3.56
N THR A 738 3.49 -12.78 -3.66
CA THR A 738 2.21 -12.37 -3.14
C THR A 738 1.54 -11.35 -4.06
N VAL A 739 0.34 -10.91 -3.71
CA VAL A 739 -0.44 -9.94 -4.47
C VAL A 739 -0.18 -8.53 -3.96
N VAL A 740 0.20 -7.66 -4.89
CA VAL A 740 0.52 -6.26 -4.66
C VAL A 740 -0.10 -5.43 -5.79
N TRP A 741 -0.97 -4.49 -5.45
CA TRP A 741 -1.72 -3.66 -6.42
C TRP A 741 -2.53 -4.47 -7.45
N ASN A 742 -3.20 -5.55 -7.02
CA ASN A 742 -3.92 -6.50 -7.88
C ASN A 742 -3.02 -7.14 -8.98
N ARG A 743 -1.75 -7.39 -8.64
CA ARG A 743 -0.75 -8.05 -9.48
C ARG A 743 0.07 -9.03 -8.63
N LEU A 744 0.57 -10.09 -9.24
CA LEU A 744 1.48 -11.01 -8.58
C LEU A 744 2.91 -10.46 -8.62
N GLU A 745 3.57 -10.37 -7.46
CA GLU A 745 4.93 -9.86 -7.31
C GLU A 745 5.71 -10.71 -6.31
N SER A 746 7.03 -10.72 -6.43
CA SER A 746 7.91 -11.21 -5.36
C SER A 746 7.72 -10.40 -4.09
N VAL A 747 7.88 -11.03 -2.93
CA VAL A 747 8.00 -10.33 -1.63
C VAL A 747 9.27 -9.46 -1.59
N TRP A 748 10.27 -9.76 -2.44
CA TRP A 748 11.46 -8.95 -2.71
C TRP A 748 11.50 -8.46 -4.17
N PRO A 749 10.70 -7.45 -4.55
CA PRO A 749 10.66 -6.94 -5.91
C PRO A 749 11.95 -6.18 -6.22
N VAL A 750 12.30 -6.11 -7.51
CA VAL A 750 13.37 -5.24 -8.01
C VAL A 750 12.75 -4.15 -8.89
N HIS A 751 13.13 -2.90 -8.67
CA HIS A 751 12.73 -1.81 -9.56
C HIS A 751 13.30 -1.99 -10.97
N GLY A 752 12.51 -1.63 -11.99
CA GLY A 752 12.93 -1.66 -13.40
C GLY A 752 14.24 -0.92 -13.68
N SER A 753 14.40 0.27 -13.09
CA SER A 753 15.61 1.07 -13.18
C SER A 753 16.73 0.52 -12.31
N VAL A 754 17.73 -0.05 -12.98
CA VAL A 754 19.04 -0.34 -12.40
C VAL A 754 19.95 0.89 -12.48
N LEU A 755 21.02 0.90 -11.68
CA LEU A 755 22.03 1.96 -11.68
C LEU A 755 23.32 1.42 -12.33
N MET A 756 23.72 1.97 -13.46
CA MET A 756 25.01 1.68 -14.08
C MET A 756 26.07 2.66 -13.56
N LEU A 757 27.13 2.16 -12.93
CA LEU A 757 28.24 2.98 -12.44
C LEU A 757 29.55 2.20 -12.58
N ASN A 758 30.55 2.78 -13.25
CA ASN A 758 31.90 2.22 -13.40
C ASN A 758 31.90 0.72 -13.81
N ASP A 759 31.28 0.40 -14.95
CA ASP A 759 31.16 -0.97 -15.48
C ASP A 759 30.44 -1.97 -14.56
N THR A 760 29.72 -1.50 -13.53
CA THR A 760 28.94 -2.35 -12.62
C THR A 760 27.47 -1.96 -12.66
N VAL A 761 26.57 -2.95 -12.65
CA VAL A 761 25.13 -2.74 -12.51
C VAL A 761 24.71 -2.94 -11.06
N TYR A 762 24.11 -1.92 -10.45
CA TYR A 762 23.62 -1.92 -9.08
C TYR A 762 22.10 -1.90 -9.02
N PHE A 763 21.54 -2.65 -8.06
CA PHE A 763 20.10 -2.70 -7.80
C PHE A 763 19.83 -3.22 -6.38
N SER A 764 18.57 -3.07 -5.94
CA SER A 764 18.10 -3.60 -4.67
C SER A 764 16.87 -4.50 -4.86
N ALA A 765 16.75 -5.54 -4.04
CA ALA A 765 15.60 -6.44 -3.98
C ALA A 765 15.00 -6.43 -2.58
N GLY A 766 13.73 -6.03 -2.44
CA GLY A 766 13.07 -5.87 -1.14
C GLY A 766 12.15 -4.66 -1.09
N ARG A 767 11.33 -4.54 -0.04
CA ARG A 767 10.43 -3.38 0.14
C ARG A 767 10.85 -2.47 1.27
N SER A 768 11.29 -3.05 2.38
CA SER A 768 11.68 -2.34 3.59
C SER A 768 12.71 -3.15 4.35
N THR A 769 13.62 -2.46 5.04
CA THR A 769 14.57 -3.11 5.95
C THR A 769 13.90 -3.78 7.16
N TRP A 770 12.60 -3.56 7.38
CA TRP A 770 11.82 -4.13 8.48
C TRP A 770 10.93 -5.32 8.09
N LEU A 771 10.77 -5.59 6.81
CA LEU A 771 9.86 -6.61 6.27
C LEU A 771 10.63 -7.69 5.54
N ASP A 772 10.15 -8.93 5.65
CA ASP A 772 10.61 -10.07 4.85
C ASP A 772 12.14 -10.24 4.93
N LYS A 773 12.71 -10.05 6.13
CA LYS A 773 14.16 -10.11 6.41
C LYS A 773 15.00 -8.99 5.77
N GLY A 774 14.40 -7.94 5.20
CA GLY A 774 15.13 -6.74 4.76
C GLY A 774 15.32 -6.63 3.25
N ILE A 775 16.40 -5.96 2.85
CA ILE A 775 16.70 -5.59 1.46
C ILE A 775 18.06 -6.17 1.06
N GLU A 776 18.09 -6.87 -0.08
CA GLU A 776 19.33 -7.34 -0.71
C GLU A 776 19.85 -6.28 -1.69
N LEU A 777 21.15 -6.00 -1.66
CA LEU A 777 21.84 -5.09 -2.58
C LEU A 777 22.89 -5.85 -3.36
N TYR A 778 22.93 -5.66 -4.67
CA TYR A 778 23.90 -6.33 -5.55
C TYR A 778 24.62 -5.33 -6.46
N GLY A 779 25.88 -5.64 -6.75
CA GLY A 779 26.64 -5.11 -7.86
C GLY A 779 27.06 -6.27 -8.75
N LEU A 780 26.61 -6.31 -10.00
CA LEU A 780 26.96 -7.36 -10.95
C LEU A 780 27.82 -6.82 -12.10
N ASP A 781 28.59 -7.70 -12.72
CA ASP A 781 29.15 -7.44 -14.04
C ASP A 781 28.01 -7.47 -15.08
N PRO A 782 27.82 -6.41 -15.88
CA PRO A 782 26.65 -6.29 -16.76
C PRO A 782 26.67 -7.28 -17.93
N VAL A 783 27.86 -7.74 -18.35
CA VAL A 783 27.99 -8.63 -19.52
C VAL A 783 27.78 -10.08 -19.13
N THR A 784 28.37 -10.50 -18.02
CA THR A 784 28.40 -11.88 -17.54
C THR A 784 27.29 -12.20 -16.55
N GLY A 785 26.76 -11.20 -15.84
CA GLY A 785 25.82 -11.37 -14.74
C GLY A 785 26.45 -11.89 -13.45
N ASP A 786 27.78 -11.97 -13.39
CA ASP A 786 28.50 -12.44 -12.21
C ASP A 786 28.37 -11.43 -11.06
N SER A 787 28.15 -11.93 -9.84
CA SER A 787 28.07 -11.09 -8.66
C SER A 787 29.45 -10.62 -8.21
N LEU A 788 29.67 -9.31 -8.27
CA LEU A 788 30.90 -8.64 -7.83
C LEU A 788 30.78 -8.22 -6.37
N HIS A 789 29.62 -7.70 -6.00
CA HIS A 789 29.34 -7.13 -4.68
C HIS A 789 27.95 -7.55 -4.20
N HIS A 790 27.82 -7.77 -2.88
CA HIS A 790 26.57 -8.12 -2.24
C HIS A 790 26.54 -7.56 -0.81
N TYR A 791 25.40 -7.00 -0.42
CA TYR A 791 25.15 -6.55 0.95
C TYR A 791 23.70 -6.81 1.35
N HIS A 792 23.50 -7.39 2.54
CA HIS A 792 22.19 -7.61 3.13
C HIS A 792 21.90 -6.50 4.15
N TYR A 793 20.84 -5.72 3.94
CA TYR A 793 20.46 -4.62 4.83
C TYR A 793 19.12 -4.88 5.53
N GLU A 794 19.21 -5.17 6.82
CA GLU A 794 18.07 -5.46 7.69
C GLU A 794 18.12 -4.61 8.96
N SER A 795 17.00 -4.00 9.31
CA SER A 795 16.86 -3.21 10.54
C SER A 795 16.54 -4.13 11.70
N LYS A 796 17.22 -3.89 12.83
CA LYS A 796 16.98 -4.65 14.07
C LYS A 796 15.85 -4.00 14.87
N HIS A 797 14.89 -4.81 15.30
CA HIS A 797 13.90 -4.35 16.27
C HIS A 797 14.54 -4.16 17.65
N PRO A 798 14.11 -3.16 18.44
CA PRO A 798 14.56 -3.02 19.82
C PRO A 798 14.18 -4.26 20.63
N VAL A 799 15.06 -4.65 21.56
CA VAL A 799 14.78 -5.70 22.55
C VAL A 799 14.28 -5.03 23.83
N PHE A 800 13.11 -5.45 24.30
CA PHE A 800 12.51 -5.00 25.56
C PHE A 800 12.73 -6.11 26.59
N ARG A 801 13.31 -5.81 27.76
CA ARG A 801 13.56 -6.79 28.84
C ARG A 801 12.73 -6.44 30.07
N GLN A 802 12.19 -7.45 30.77
CA GLN A 802 11.62 -7.27 32.10
C GLN A 802 12.72 -6.99 33.14
N GLY A 803 13.23 -5.76 33.20
CA GLY A 803 14.11 -5.31 34.26
C GLY A 803 13.41 -4.33 35.18
N LYS A 804 12.94 -4.77 36.36
CA LYS A 804 12.42 -3.85 37.41
C LYS A 804 13.41 -2.71 37.72
N ASP A 805 14.70 -3.02 37.72
CA ASP A 805 15.79 -2.04 37.95
C ASP A 805 15.89 -0.99 36.83
N GLN A 806 15.53 -1.34 35.58
CA GLN A 806 15.43 -0.37 34.49
C GLN A 806 14.18 0.51 34.65
N ALA A 807 13.03 -0.07 35.00
CA ALA A 807 11.78 0.66 35.19
C ALA A 807 11.88 1.71 36.31
N GLU A 808 12.54 1.39 37.43
CA GLU A 808 12.82 2.36 38.51
C GLU A 808 13.81 3.46 38.05
N SER A 809 14.88 3.10 37.34
CA SER A 809 15.80 4.10 36.77
C SER A 809 15.13 5.00 35.72
N VAL A 810 14.17 4.46 34.96
CA VAL A 810 13.41 5.19 33.94
C VAL A 810 12.37 6.09 34.60
N ARG A 811 11.75 5.66 35.69
CA ARG A 811 10.90 6.50 36.53
C ARG A 811 11.67 7.68 37.13
N GLU A 812 12.84 7.44 37.71
CA GLU A 812 13.73 8.52 38.18
C GLU A 812 14.15 9.45 37.04
N LYS A 813 14.49 8.91 35.86
CA LYS A 813 14.80 9.72 34.67
C LYS A 813 13.59 10.49 34.15
N ALA A 814 12.37 9.96 34.24
CA ALA A 814 11.13 10.61 33.84
C ALA A 814 10.75 11.74 34.81
N GLU A 815 10.93 11.53 36.11
CA GLU A 815 10.73 12.53 37.15
C GLU A 815 11.80 13.65 37.04
N ALA A 816 13.08 13.31 36.88
CA ALA A 816 14.15 14.27 36.60
C ALA A 816 13.97 15.01 35.26
N PHE A 817 13.36 14.35 34.26
CA PHE A 817 12.98 14.93 32.97
C PHE A 817 11.88 15.98 33.13
N GLN A 818 10.82 15.65 33.87
CA GLN A 818 9.74 16.58 34.18
C GLN A 818 10.29 17.84 34.86
N ASP A 819 11.26 17.67 35.76
CA ASP A 819 11.92 18.75 36.48
C ASP A 819 12.83 19.62 35.59
N ARG A 820 13.56 19.02 34.62
CA ARG A 820 14.33 19.76 33.60
C ARG A 820 13.45 20.50 32.61
N VAL A 821 12.33 19.91 32.18
CA VAL A 821 11.37 20.54 31.25
C VAL A 821 10.70 21.74 31.90
N VAL A 822 10.28 21.63 33.17
CA VAL A 822 9.76 22.77 33.95
C VAL A 822 10.80 23.90 34.01
N LYS A 823 12.09 23.57 34.21
CA LYS A 823 13.20 24.55 34.21
C LYS A 823 13.53 25.14 32.83
N GLN A 824 13.37 24.39 31.73
CA GLN A 824 13.61 24.86 30.35
C GLN A 824 12.43 25.62 29.73
N LEU A 825 11.19 25.30 30.09
CA LEU A 825 10.00 26.05 29.67
C LEU A 825 10.01 27.49 30.22
N ALA A 826 10.64 27.69 31.37
CA ALA A 826 10.94 29.02 31.90
C ALA A 826 12.02 29.79 31.11
N ARG A 827 12.74 29.14 30.18
CA ARG A 827 13.90 29.68 29.43
C ARG A 827 13.88 29.32 27.93
N GLY A 828 12.75 29.56 27.26
CA GLY A 828 12.65 29.90 25.82
C GLY A 828 13.57 29.27 24.76
N SER A 829 13.96 27.98 24.80
CA SER A 829 14.83 27.38 23.76
C SER A 829 14.51 25.92 23.36
N ASN A 830 14.64 25.67 22.04
CA ASN A 830 14.52 24.46 21.21
C ASN A 830 14.11 23.10 21.85
N ARG A 831 12.93 22.61 21.42
CA ARG A 831 12.25 21.36 21.86
C ARG A 831 12.68 20.05 21.19
N ALA A 832 13.57 20.05 20.18
CA ALA A 832 13.73 18.91 19.26
C ALA A 832 14.92 17.97 19.55
N ASP A 833 16.06 18.48 20.04
CA ASP A 833 17.31 17.71 20.10
C ASP A 833 17.38 16.67 21.23
N TYR A 834 16.60 16.80 22.31
CA TYR A 834 16.72 15.90 23.47
C TYR A 834 15.87 14.61 23.36
N LYS A 835 14.86 14.57 22.48
CA LYS A 835 13.92 13.43 22.33
C LYS A 835 14.62 12.15 21.85
N THR A 836 15.81 12.29 21.27
CA THR A 836 16.63 11.23 20.69
C THR A 836 17.52 10.52 21.72
N PHE A 837 17.88 11.19 22.83
CA PHE A 837 18.89 10.69 23.77
C PHE A 837 18.36 9.64 24.77
N LEU A 838 17.04 9.51 24.90
CA LEU A 838 16.41 8.55 25.82
C LEU A 838 16.03 7.22 25.16
N GLN A 839 16.21 7.09 23.84
CA GLN A 839 15.80 5.89 23.10
C GLN A 839 17.02 5.05 22.73
N SER A 840 16.96 3.74 23.00
CA SER A 840 18.04 2.80 22.70
C SER A 840 18.35 2.68 21.20
N ASP A 841 17.36 2.93 20.35
CA ASP A 841 17.48 2.89 18.87
C ASP A 841 17.85 4.24 18.24
N ARG A 842 17.98 5.31 19.04
CA ARG A 842 18.25 6.70 18.57
C ARG A 842 17.22 7.24 17.56
N SER A 843 16.02 6.64 17.46
CA SER A 843 14.96 7.14 16.59
C SER A 843 14.35 8.45 17.11
N GLY A 844 14.20 9.44 16.23
CA GLY A 844 13.67 10.77 16.55
C GLY A 844 12.15 10.89 16.41
N SER A 845 11.64 12.13 16.50
CA SER A 845 10.21 12.41 16.26
C SER A 845 9.80 12.32 14.79
N PHE A 846 10.75 12.36 13.86
CA PHE A 846 10.45 12.36 12.42
C PHE A 846 11.35 11.44 11.59
N SER A 847 12.36 10.81 12.23
CA SER A 847 13.34 9.91 11.64
C SER A 847 13.36 8.58 12.38
N MET A 848 13.42 7.45 11.66
CA MET A 848 13.79 6.16 12.21
C MET A 848 15.24 5.84 11.87
N ALA A 849 16.11 5.83 12.89
CA ALA A 849 17.52 5.57 12.68
C ALA A 849 17.73 4.13 12.17
N GLY A 850 18.50 3.97 11.10
CA GLY A 850 18.83 2.67 10.52
C GLY A 850 17.70 1.97 9.76
N GLY A 851 16.58 2.64 9.49
CA GLY A 851 15.50 2.16 8.63
C GLY A 851 15.57 2.75 7.21
N THR A 852 15.20 1.97 6.20
CA THR A 852 14.91 2.50 4.87
C THR A 852 13.88 1.65 4.11
N VAL A 853 13.39 2.18 2.98
CA VAL A 853 12.55 1.48 2.00
C VAL A 853 13.28 1.39 0.67
N SER A 854 12.93 0.41 -0.15
CA SER A 854 13.47 0.34 -1.51
C SER A 854 12.94 1.49 -2.37
N ASP A 855 13.80 2.01 -3.24
CA ASP A 855 13.52 3.02 -4.26
C ASP A 855 14.57 2.90 -5.37
N ILE A 856 14.44 3.70 -6.44
CA ILE A 856 15.46 3.80 -7.49
C ILE A 856 16.79 4.25 -6.88
N MET A 857 17.84 3.45 -7.09
CA MET A 857 19.19 3.80 -6.63
C MET A 857 19.81 4.95 -7.44
N VAL A 858 20.60 5.75 -6.74
CA VAL A 858 21.26 6.96 -7.27
C VAL A 858 22.76 6.93 -6.93
N SER A 859 23.59 7.68 -7.65
CA SER A 859 25.01 7.86 -7.36
C SER A 859 25.40 9.33 -7.19
N ASP A 860 26.50 9.58 -6.47
CA ASP A 860 27.24 10.84 -6.48
C ASP A 860 28.41 10.84 -7.50
N GLY A 861 28.51 9.78 -8.33
CA GLY A 861 29.59 9.51 -9.26
C GLY A 861 30.64 8.51 -8.75
N VAL A 862 30.62 8.17 -7.45
CA VAL A 862 31.58 7.23 -6.83
C VAL A 862 30.88 6.18 -5.97
N ASN A 863 29.92 6.63 -5.16
CA ASN A 863 29.16 5.86 -4.20
C ASN A 863 27.75 5.59 -4.74
N VAL A 864 27.07 4.61 -4.17
CA VAL A 864 25.69 4.28 -4.49
C VAL A 864 24.79 4.53 -3.29
N PHE A 865 23.57 4.97 -3.55
CA PHE A 865 22.61 5.38 -2.53
C PHE A 865 21.31 4.60 -2.69
N LEU A 866 20.80 4.08 -1.58
CA LEU A 866 19.43 3.61 -1.43
C LEU A 866 18.69 4.63 -0.57
N HIS A 867 17.87 5.47 -1.21
CA HIS A 867 17.23 6.62 -0.58
C HIS A 867 18.27 7.53 0.14
N GLN A 868 18.33 7.49 1.48
CA GLN A 868 19.27 8.28 2.30
C GLN A 868 20.52 7.51 2.75
N VAL A 869 20.60 6.21 2.43
CA VAL A 869 21.65 5.32 2.92
C VAL A 869 22.74 5.19 1.87
N LYS A 870 23.98 5.48 2.27
CA LYS A 870 25.15 5.51 1.38
C LYS A 870 25.95 4.22 1.48
N PHE A 871 26.38 3.71 0.33
CA PHE A 871 27.31 2.59 0.20
C PHE A 871 28.46 2.97 -0.72
N SER A 872 29.67 2.49 -0.45
CA SER A 872 30.78 2.54 -1.40
C SER A 872 30.49 1.69 -2.64
N SER A 873 31.31 1.81 -3.69
CA SER A 873 31.16 1.02 -4.91
C SER A 873 31.24 -0.50 -4.66
N ASP A 874 31.94 -0.95 -3.62
CA ASP A 874 31.96 -2.35 -3.20
C ASP A 874 30.82 -2.73 -2.22
N LEU A 875 29.76 -1.91 -2.15
CA LEU A 875 28.57 -2.06 -1.31
C LEU A 875 28.82 -2.11 0.20
N ARG A 876 29.85 -1.41 0.71
CA ARG A 876 30.05 -1.25 2.16
C ARG A 876 29.33 0.00 2.64
N LEU A 877 28.54 -0.13 3.70
CA LEU A 877 27.83 0.97 4.35
C LEU A 877 28.80 2.09 4.76
N GLN A 878 28.42 3.35 4.49
CA GLN A 878 29.22 4.55 4.78
C GLN A 878 28.45 5.53 5.65
N ASP A 879 29.13 6.12 6.63
CA ASP A 879 28.56 7.14 7.53
C ASP A 879 28.73 8.58 7.00
N ASP A 880 29.78 8.84 6.21
CA ASP A 880 30.05 10.19 5.67
C ASP A 880 29.19 10.47 4.43
N MET A 881 28.23 11.38 4.56
CA MET A 881 27.30 11.72 3.49
C MET A 881 27.92 12.66 2.46
N SER A 882 27.73 12.36 1.19
CA SER A 882 28.06 13.22 0.05
C SER A 882 26.79 13.71 -0.64
N ARG A 883 26.94 14.68 -1.54
CA ARG A 883 25.80 15.27 -2.26
C ARG A 883 25.21 14.24 -3.23
N HIS A 884 23.92 13.97 -3.11
CA HIS A 884 23.19 13.06 -3.99
C HIS A 884 21.75 13.55 -4.18
N LEU A 885 21.07 12.99 -5.18
CA LEU A 885 19.64 13.17 -5.38
C LEU A 885 18.88 12.13 -4.56
N PHE A 886 17.84 12.55 -3.84
CA PHE A 886 16.89 11.64 -3.17
C PHE A 886 15.46 12.19 -3.25
N SER A 887 14.48 11.33 -2.98
CA SER A 887 13.06 11.70 -2.92
C SER A 887 12.43 11.21 -1.62
N THR A 888 11.83 12.11 -0.83
CA THR A 888 11.09 11.72 0.41
C THR A 888 9.94 10.76 0.14
N GLY A 889 9.40 10.82 -1.07
CA GLY A 889 8.24 10.07 -1.47
C GLY A 889 8.59 8.77 -2.15
N GLY A 890 9.78 8.63 -2.73
CA GLY A 890 10.08 7.70 -3.81
C GLY A 890 10.12 8.41 -5.17
N PHE A 891 11.00 8.03 -6.11
CA PHE A 891 11.12 8.70 -7.42
C PHE A 891 9.96 8.43 -8.37
N LEU A 892 9.33 7.27 -8.24
CA LEU A 892 8.20 6.82 -9.07
C LEU A 892 6.83 7.28 -8.57
N ASN A 893 6.81 8.04 -7.49
CA ASN A 893 5.57 8.55 -6.92
C ASN A 893 5.22 9.90 -7.53
N ASP A 894 4.21 9.91 -8.40
CA ASP A 894 3.66 11.13 -9.00
C ASP A 894 3.26 12.13 -7.89
N PRO A 895 3.85 13.34 -7.84
CA PRO A 895 3.48 14.42 -6.94
C PRO A 895 2.18 15.09 -7.37
N ALA A 896 1.39 14.48 -8.27
CA ALA A 896 -0.04 14.63 -8.32
C ALA A 896 -0.72 14.39 -6.96
N GLU A 897 0.05 14.11 -5.88
CA GLU A 897 -0.14 14.32 -4.43
C GLU A 897 0.80 15.38 -3.84
N GLU A 898 0.52 16.63 -4.25
CA GLU A 898 1.39 17.81 -4.26
C GLU A 898 1.98 18.26 -2.90
N SER A 899 1.65 17.60 -1.79
CA SER A 899 2.16 17.91 -0.44
C SER A 899 3.16 16.89 0.13
N ARG A 900 3.45 15.77 -0.55
CA ARG A 900 4.13 14.61 0.09
C ARG A 900 5.42 14.11 -0.56
N THR A 901 5.64 14.35 -1.85
CA THR A 901 6.83 13.84 -2.57
C THR A 901 7.59 15.00 -3.20
N HIS A 902 8.84 15.20 -2.79
CA HIS A 902 9.75 16.16 -3.41
C HIS A 902 11.10 15.53 -3.64
N TRP A 903 11.73 15.95 -4.73
CA TRP A 903 13.08 15.58 -5.06
C TRP A 903 14.02 16.63 -4.50
N ILE A 904 15.13 16.17 -3.94
CA ILE A 904 16.04 16.99 -3.17
C ILE A 904 17.47 16.63 -3.57
N LEU A 905 18.23 17.64 -3.98
CA LEU A 905 19.64 17.56 -4.29
C LEU A 905 20.42 18.28 -3.18
N GLY A 906 21.20 17.54 -2.39
CA GLY A 906 21.96 18.11 -1.29
C GLY A 906 22.86 17.11 -0.57
N LYS A 907 23.62 17.60 0.41
CA LYS A 907 24.47 16.83 1.32
C LYS A 907 23.89 16.90 2.74
N GLY A 908 23.66 15.75 3.38
CA GLY A 908 23.24 15.68 4.77
C GLY A 908 22.45 14.41 5.10
N ASP A 909 22.29 14.13 6.40
CA ASP A 909 21.31 13.16 6.88
C ASP A 909 19.91 13.79 6.77
N PHE A 910 19.19 13.43 5.72
CA PHE A 910 17.87 13.94 5.41
C PHE A 910 16.73 13.21 6.12
N SER A 911 17.04 12.21 6.96
CA SER A 911 16.05 11.47 7.73
C SER A 911 15.25 12.37 8.69
N ILE A 912 15.78 13.54 9.05
CA ILE A 912 15.16 14.50 9.99
C ILE A 912 14.31 15.59 9.33
N LEU A 913 14.06 15.56 8.01
CA LEU A 913 13.32 16.60 7.29
C LEU A 913 11.83 16.26 7.09
N PRO A 914 10.90 16.73 7.95
CA PRO A 914 9.49 16.73 7.60
C PRO A 914 9.23 17.79 6.52
N PHE A 915 8.73 17.37 5.36
CA PHE A 915 8.55 18.23 4.18
C PHE A 915 7.75 19.54 4.40
N PRO A 916 6.72 19.65 5.28
CA PRO A 916 6.10 20.96 5.51
C PRO A 916 7.03 22.01 6.16
N TYR A 917 8.28 21.64 6.50
CA TYR A 917 9.22 22.48 7.25
C TYR A 917 10.63 22.57 6.65
N VAL A 918 10.86 22.18 5.39
CA VAL A 918 12.19 22.35 4.74
C VAL A 918 12.64 23.81 4.79
N ALA A 919 11.71 24.76 4.65
CA ALA A 919 11.97 26.19 4.79
C ALA A 919 12.27 26.65 6.24
N ALA A 920 11.93 25.86 7.26
CA ALA A 920 12.01 26.23 8.67
C ALA A 920 13.16 25.55 9.45
N LEU A 921 13.82 24.52 8.89
CA LEU A 921 14.73 23.63 9.64
C LEU A 921 16.19 23.59 9.15
N ASN A 922 16.61 24.46 8.22
CA ASN A 922 17.97 24.51 7.61
C ASN A 922 19.12 24.85 8.59
N ARG A 923 19.33 24.10 9.69
CA ARG A 923 20.47 24.28 10.59
C ARG A 923 21.57 23.22 10.48
N LYS A 924 21.29 22.04 9.89
CA LYS A 924 22.24 20.90 9.88
C LYS A 924 22.87 20.57 8.51
N CYS A 925 22.36 21.09 7.39
CA CYS A 925 22.99 20.90 6.08
C CYS A 925 24.10 21.94 5.87
N GLU A 926 25.28 21.51 5.41
CA GLU A 926 26.41 22.40 5.08
C GLU A 926 26.09 23.33 3.89
N VAL A 927 25.08 22.97 3.08
CA VAL A 927 24.58 23.69 1.91
C VAL A 927 23.05 23.73 1.96
N ASP A 928 22.42 24.81 1.48
CA ASP A 928 20.97 24.86 1.33
C ASP A 928 20.52 23.82 0.28
N PRO A 929 19.68 22.82 0.63
CA PRO A 929 19.28 21.79 -0.31
C PRO A 929 18.42 22.40 -1.43
N ILE A 930 18.72 22.03 -2.68
CA ILE A 930 17.88 22.37 -3.83
C ILE A 930 16.75 21.34 -3.87
N SER A 931 15.50 21.79 -3.86
CA SER A 931 14.35 20.89 -3.87
C SER A 931 13.33 21.31 -4.92
N GLY A 932 12.46 20.38 -5.32
CA GLY A 932 11.39 20.62 -6.28
C GLY A 932 10.41 19.46 -6.33
N MET A 933 9.22 19.70 -6.88
CA MET A 933 8.32 18.63 -7.31
C MET A 933 9.01 17.78 -8.39
N THR A 934 9.78 18.44 -9.26
CA THR A 934 10.70 17.84 -10.23
C THR A 934 11.90 18.76 -10.38
N LEU A 935 13.07 18.21 -10.76
CA LEU A 935 14.30 18.99 -10.91
C LEU A 935 15.24 18.39 -11.96
N ALA A 936 16.02 19.24 -12.64
CA ALA A 936 17.15 18.87 -13.49
C ALA A 936 18.41 19.63 -13.06
N TYR A 937 19.61 19.11 -13.35
CA TYR A 937 20.87 19.79 -13.02
C TYR A 937 22.06 19.32 -13.87
N ASP A 938 23.08 20.16 -14.04
CA ASP A 938 24.26 19.84 -14.88
C ASP A 938 25.61 20.20 -14.21
N GLY A 939 25.66 20.17 -12.88
CA GLY A 939 26.83 20.53 -12.06
C GLY A 939 27.07 22.04 -11.95
N ARG A 940 26.68 22.82 -12.96
CA ARG A 940 26.78 24.29 -12.98
C ARG A 940 25.51 24.97 -12.51
N ALA A 941 24.35 24.41 -12.81
CA ALA A 941 23.06 24.95 -12.41
C ALA A 941 22.07 23.83 -12.08
N ALA A 942 21.02 24.22 -11.35
CA ALA A 942 19.87 23.37 -11.10
C ALA A 942 18.58 24.14 -11.44
N TRP A 943 17.66 23.43 -12.08
CA TRP A 943 16.33 23.90 -12.47
C TRP A 943 15.31 23.10 -11.66
N SER A 944 14.50 23.79 -10.87
CA SER A 944 13.54 23.14 -9.96
C SER A 944 12.15 23.75 -10.12
N VAL A 945 11.13 22.90 -10.11
CA VAL A 945 9.73 23.36 -10.07
C VAL A 945 9.24 23.33 -8.62
N LEU A 946 8.85 24.48 -8.09
CA LEU A 946 8.48 24.70 -6.68
C LEU A 946 7.23 25.58 -6.57
N ARG A 947 6.56 25.59 -5.42
CA ARG A 947 5.49 26.56 -5.15
C ARG A 947 6.04 27.89 -4.68
N ARG A 948 5.37 29.00 -5.02
CA ARG A 948 5.75 30.34 -4.55
C ARG A 948 5.72 30.47 -3.02
N ARG A 949 4.76 29.79 -2.37
CA ARG A 949 4.60 29.65 -0.92
C ARG A 949 4.06 28.25 -0.58
N PRO A 950 4.28 27.71 0.63
CA PRO A 950 3.56 26.53 1.09
C PRO A 950 2.06 26.71 0.86
N TYR A 951 1.39 25.73 0.25
CA TYR A 951 -0.05 25.76 -0.05
C TYR A 951 -0.54 26.78 -1.11
N SER A 952 0.34 27.51 -1.80
CA SER A 952 -0.05 28.37 -2.94
C SER A 952 -0.45 27.52 -4.16
N LYS A 953 -1.42 28.00 -4.95
CA LYS A 953 -1.87 27.37 -6.21
C LYS A 953 -0.94 27.62 -7.39
N ASP A 954 0.01 28.55 -7.27
CA ASP A 954 0.84 28.98 -8.39
C ASP A 954 2.24 28.34 -8.29
N PRO A 955 2.51 27.24 -9.01
CA PRO A 955 3.85 26.75 -9.21
C PRO A 955 4.72 27.74 -9.99
N VAL A 956 6.01 27.63 -9.72
CA VAL A 956 7.05 28.52 -10.17
C VAL A 956 8.29 27.69 -10.48
N ILE A 957 8.93 27.98 -11.60
CA ILE A 957 10.26 27.47 -11.89
C ILE A 957 11.27 28.40 -11.25
N ARG A 958 12.06 27.85 -10.34
CA ARG A 958 13.21 28.52 -9.72
C ARG A 958 14.48 27.91 -10.26
N VAL A 959 15.39 28.78 -10.69
CA VAL A 959 16.72 28.40 -11.12
C VAL A 959 17.75 28.94 -10.15
N VAL A 960 18.73 28.09 -9.87
CA VAL A 960 19.92 28.45 -9.11
C VAL A 960 21.13 28.16 -10.01
N ARG A 961 21.77 29.20 -10.57
CA ARG A 961 23.00 29.11 -11.37
C ARG A 961 24.21 29.53 -10.55
N ARG A 962 24.70 28.60 -9.75
CA ARG A 962 26.09 28.58 -9.30
C ARG A 962 26.53 27.15 -9.26
N ALA A 963 27.83 26.92 -9.46
CA ALA A 963 28.44 25.61 -9.30
C ALA A 963 27.88 24.97 -8.03
N ILE A 964 27.23 23.82 -8.21
CA ILE A 964 26.42 23.19 -7.16
C ILE A 964 27.32 22.93 -5.93
N SER A 965 28.61 22.66 -6.17
CA SER A 965 29.68 22.52 -5.16
C SER A 965 29.92 23.73 -4.25
N ASP A 966 29.63 24.95 -4.71
CA ASP A 966 30.16 26.18 -4.11
C ASP A 966 29.12 26.94 -3.26
N GLN A 967 27.88 26.45 -3.19
CA GLN A 967 26.79 27.13 -2.47
C GLN A 967 26.94 26.97 -0.95
N LYS A 968 26.96 28.07 -0.19
CA LYS A 968 26.84 28.07 1.27
C LYS A 968 25.44 28.52 1.71
N LYS A 969 25.10 28.21 2.96
CA LYS A 969 23.84 28.64 3.58
C LYS A 969 23.67 30.17 3.50
N GLY A 970 22.56 30.62 2.90
CA GLY A 970 22.27 32.05 2.70
C GLY A 970 22.72 32.63 1.34
N ASP A 971 23.38 31.84 0.49
CA ASP A 971 23.81 32.27 -0.85
C ASP A 971 22.71 32.16 -1.93
N ALA A 972 21.47 31.84 -1.55
CA ALA A 972 20.34 31.66 -2.48
C ALA A 972 19.84 32.99 -3.07
N GLN A 973 20.65 33.63 -3.92
CA GLN A 973 20.17 34.59 -4.91
C GLN A 973 19.69 33.82 -6.14
N HIS A 974 18.44 34.02 -6.54
CA HIS A 974 17.87 33.44 -7.75
C HIS A 974 18.31 34.24 -8.97
N ASP A 975 18.87 33.58 -10.00
CA ASP A 975 19.26 34.27 -11.25
C ASP A 975 18.04 34.67 -12.07
N TRP A 976 17.01 33.82 -12.12
CA TRP A 976 15.69 34.14 -12.65
C TRP A 976 14.62 33.19 -12.10
N GLN A 977 13.36 33.62 -12.24
CA GLN A 977 12.18 32.89 -11.81
C GLN A 977 11.07 33.08 -12.84
N VAL A 978 10.44 32.00 -13.29
CA VAL A 978 9.29 32.03 -14.22
C VAL A 978 8.06 31.48 -13.50
N LEU A 979 6.96 32.26 -13.53
CA LEU A 979 5.65 31.80 -13.07
C LEU A 979 5.04 30.94 -14.17
N ILE A 980 4.66 29.70 -13.86
CA ILE A 980 4.02 28.79 -14.82
C ILE A 980 2.51 28.71 -14.63
N GLY A 981 1.91 29.66 -13.90
CA GLY A 981 0.44 29.74 -13.71
C GLY A 981 -0.13 28.52 -12.99
N GLN A 982 -1.36 28.11 -13.33
CA GLN A 982 -2.03 26.93 -12.75
C GLN A 982 -1.66 25.60 -13.43
N LEU A 983 -0.56 25.57 -14.18
CA LEU A 983 -0.08 24.38 -14.88
C LEU A 983 0.47 23.36 -13.86
N ARG A 984 0.05 22.10 -13.97
CA ARG A 984 0.57 21.02 -13.11
C ARG A 984 1.80 20.38 -13.76
N PRO A 985 3.00 20.49 -13.17
CA PRO A 985 4.21 19.90 -13.73
C PRO A 985 4.21 18.37 -13.61
N LYS A 986 4.65 17.68 -14.66
CA LYS A 986 4.79 16.21 -14.76
C LYS A 986 6.23 15.76 -15.02
N ALA A 987 7.05 16.58 -15.67
CA ALA A 987 8.42 16.22 -16.01
C ALA A 987 9.25 17.49 -16.29
N ILE A 988 10.56 17.41 -16.07
CA ILE A 988 11.54 18.43 -16.47
C ILE A 988 12.81 17.75 -16.98
N VAL A 989 13.27 18.15 -18.16
CA VAL A 989 14.56 17.73 -18.72
C VAL A 989 15.31 18.91 -19.30
N LYS A 990 16.63 18.93 -19.16
CA LYS A 990 17.50 19.86 -19.86
C LYS A 990 18.11 19.17 -21.08
N ALA A 991 18.08 19.85 -22.21
CA ALA A 991 18.69 19.39 -23.45
C ALA A 991 19.47 20.54 -24.08
N GLY A 992 20.79 20.49 -23.92
CA GLY A 992 21.69 21.54 -24.40
C GLY A 992 21.36 22.89 -23.76
N SER A 993 21.00 23.86 -24.59
CA SER A 993 20.62 25.23 -24.21
C SER A 993 19.15 25.39 -23.79
N GLN A 994 18.32 24.35 -23.97
CA GLN A 994 16.88 24.40 -23.71
C GLN A 994 16.48 23.57 -22.48
N LEU A 995 15.43 24.03 -21.79
CA LEU A 995 14.75 23.35 -20.71
C LEU A 995 13.34 22.96 -21.19
N TRP A 996 13.05 21.66 -21.20
CA TRP A 996 11.75 21.14 -21.60
C TRP A 996 10.93 20.76 -20.38
N LEU A 997 9.68 21.20 -20.37
CA LEU A 997 8.72 21.00 -19.29
C LEU A 997 7.51 20.27 -19.81
N GLY A 998 7.16 19.20 -19.12
CA GLY A 998 5.88 18.55 -19.28
C GLY A 998 4.88 19.06 -18.28
N VAL A 999 3.75 19.58 -18.75
CA VAL A 999 2.72 20.17 -17.90
C VAL A 999 1.31 19.74 -18.28
N VAL A 1000 0.38 19.80 -17.33
CA VAL A 1000 -1.03 19.53 -17.52
C VAL A 1000 -1.86 20.77 -17.22
N GLU A 1001 -2.72 21.14 -18.17
CA GLU A 1001 -3.69 22.23 -18.07
C GLU A 1001 -5.06 21.72 -18.45
N ASN A 1002 -6.08 21.86 -17.58
CA ASN A 1002 -7.46 21.41 -17.88
C ASN A 1002 -7.53 19.96 -18.41
N ASN A 1003 -6.70 19.06 -17.88
CA ASN A 1003 -6.53 17.66 -18.30
C ASN A 1003 -5.95 17.44 -19.71
N GLN A 1004 -5.46 18.48 -20.37
CA GLN A 1004 -4.66 18.38 -21.59
C GLN A 1004 -3.17 18.49 -21.27
N GLY A 1005 -2.35 17.70 -21.96
CA GLY A 1005 -0.90 17.74 -21.84
C GLY A 1005 -0.29 18.85 -22.70
N LYS A 1006 0.82 19.44 -22.25
CA LYS A 1006 1.62 20.38 -23.03
C LYS A 1006 3.11 20.13 -22.80
N LEU A 1007 3.91 20.40 -23.84
CA LEU A 1007 5.36 20.55 -23.76
C LEU A 1007 5.68 22.04 -23.89
N GLN A 1008 6.45 22.57 -22.95
CA GLN A 1008 6.94 23.94 -23.00
C GLN A 1008 8.46 23.93 -23.01
N SER A 1009 9.07 24.54 -24.02
CA SER A 1009 10.51 24.81 -24.04
C SER A 1009 10.79 26.20 -23.50
N LEU A 1010 11.75 26.29 -22.59
CA LEU A 1010 12.30 27.53 -22.07
C LEU A 1010 13.80 27.58 -22.37
N SER A 1011 14.32 28.77 -22.60
CA SER A 1011 15.77 29.01 -22.58
C SER A 1011 16.32 28.67 -21.19
N ALA A 1012 17.30 27.76 -21.14
CA ALA A 1012 17.94 27.42 -19.87
C ALA A 1012 18.74 28.60 -19.30
N SER A 1013 19.06 29.62 -20.12
CA SER A 1013 19.87 30.81 -19.81
C SER A 1013 19.07 32.06 -19.38
N ASP A 1014 17.75 32.11 -19.48
CA ASP A 1014 16.95 33.23 -18.93
C ASP A 1014 15.48 32.89 -18.65
N GLY A 1015 15.03 31.67 -18.95
CA GLY A 1015 13.65 31.24 -18.74
C GLY A 1015 12.66 31.78 -19.77
N GLN A 1016 13.10 32.45 -20.83
CA GLN A 1016 12.20 32.89 -21.89
C GLN A 1016 11.57 31.68 -22.59
N THR A 1017 10.27 31.73 -22.85
CA THR A 1017 9.57 30.66 -23.58
C THR A 1017 9.99 30.69 -25.05
N VAL A 1018 10.48 29.55 -25.53
CA VAL A 1018 10.90 29.34 -26.92
C VAL A 1018 9.74 28.78 -27.74
N GLN A 1019 9.12 27.69 -27.26
CA GLN A 1019 8.04 27.01 -27.96
C GLN A 1019 7.04 26.37 -26.96
N THR A 1020 5.79 26.21 -27.38
CA THR A 1020 4.81 25.37 -26.69
C THR A 1020 4.14 24.43 -27.69
N ILE A 1021 4.08 23.15 -27.37
CA ILE A 1021 3.45 22.10 -28.18
C ILE A 1021 2.31 21.49 -27.36
N SER A 1022 1.12 21.41 -27.96
CA SER A 1022 -0.02 20.73 -27.32
C SER A 1022 0.11 19.22 -27.52
N LEU A 1023 -0.21 18.45 -26.48
CA LEU A 1023 -0.29 17.00 -26.53
C LEU A 1023 -1.76 16.58 -26.45
N ASP A 1024 -2.09 15.50 -27.16
CA ASP A 1024 -3.45 14.95 -27.20
C ASP A 1024 -3.91 14.47 -25.81
N VAL A 1025 -2.97 13.96 -25.01
CA VAL A 1025 -3.17 13.56 -23.61
C VAL A 1025 -1.97 14.00 -22.76
N PRO A 1026 -2.10 14.06 -21.42
CA PRO A 1026 -0.96 14.24 -20.54
C PRO A 1026 0.13 13.18 -20.74
N MET A 1027 1.38 13.55 -20.46
CA MET A 1027 2.47 12.59 -20.37
C MET A 1027 2.51 11.86 -19.04
N VAL A 1028 3.16 10.70 -19.01
CA VAL A 1028 3.42 9.97 -17.77
C VAL A 1028 4.39 10.74 -16.87
N TRP A 1029 4.36 10.47 -15.56
CA TRP A 1029 5.27 11.07 -14.59
C TRP A 1029 6.74 10.84 -14.98
N ASP A 1030 7.51 11.93 -15.07
CA ASP A 1030 8.89 11.97 -15.55
C ASP A 1030 9.15 11.34 -16.93
N GLY A 1031 8.12 11.27 -17.78
CA GLY A 1031 8.08 10.50 -19.02
C GLY A 1031 8.84 11.03 -20.24
N MET A 1032 9.87 11.86 -20.06
CA MET A 1032 10.61 12.51 -21.17
C MET A 1032 12.08 12.09 -21.27
N ALA A 1033 12.61 11.98 -22.48
CA ALA A 1033 14.04 11.80 -22.74
C ALA A 1033 14.50 12.64 -23.94
N ALA A 1034 15.67 13.26 -23.85
CA ALA A 1034 16.26 14.02 -24.95
C ALA A 1034 17.48 13.27 -25.51
N ALA A 1035 17.42 12.84 -26.76
CA ALA A 1035 18.51 12.10 -27.39
C ALA A 1035 18.53 12.29 -28.91
N GLY A 1036 19.72 12.26 -29.52
CA GLY A 1036 19.85 12.32 -30.99
C GLY A 1036 19.11 13.50 -31.64
N ARG A 1037 19.18 14.69 -31.04
CA ARG A 1037 18.47 15.92 -31.46
C ARG A 1037 16.94 15.83 -31.45
N CYS A 1038 16.38 14.84 -30.74
CA CYS A 1038 14.94 14.64 -30.61
C CYS A 1038 14.52 14.60 -29.13
N LEU A 1039 13.25 14.94 -28.88
CA LEU A 1039 12.58 14.73 -27.60
C LEU A 1039 11.61 13.55 -27.72
N TYR A 1040 11.73 12.58 -26.82
CA TYR A 1040 10.87 11.41 -26.74
C TYR A 1040 9.96 11.53 -25.52
N VAL A 1041 8.67 11.27 -25.69
CA VAL A 1041 7.65 11.47 -24.65
C VAL A 1041 6.74 10.26 -24.57
N SER A 1042 6.62 9.67 -23.38
CA SER A 1042 5.62 8.63 -23.09
C SER A 1042 4.33 9.25 -22.56
N MET A 1043 3.21 8.88 -23.15
CA MET A 1043 1.89 9.49 -22.94
C MET A 1043 0.96 8.60 -22.09
N GLU A 1044 0.05 9.22 -21.32
CA GLU A 1044 -0.87 8.49 -20.41
C GLU A 1044 -1.86 7.58 -21.15
N ASN A 1045 -2.05 7.76 -22.46
CA ASN A 1045 -2.84 6.85 -23.32
C ASN A 1045 -2.06 5.60 -23.76
N GLY A 1046 -0.79 5.45 -23.35
CA GLY A 1046 0.05 4.32 -23.70
C GLY A 1046 0.79 4.45 -25.02
N SER A 1047 0.97 5.67 -25.54
CA SER A 1047 1.78 5.90 -26.75
C SER A 1047 3.14 6.54 -26.43
N VAL A 1048 4.09 6.36 -27.33
CA VAL A 1048 5.38 7.07 -27.31
C VAL A 1048 5.46 7.96 -28.53
N ALA A 1049 5.77 9.24 -28.34
CA ALA A 1049 5.94 10.22 -29.41
C ALA A 1049 7.39 10.70 -29.49
N CYS A 1050 7.84 11.01 -30.71
CA CYS A 1050 9.13 11.63 -30.99
C CYS A 1050 8.91 13.00 -31.62
N PHE A 1051 9.61 14.00 -31.11
CA PHE A 1051 9.62 15.37 -31.61
C PHE A 1051 11.03 15.75 -32.05
N GLY A 1052 11.19 16.29 -33.25
CA GLY A 1052 12.48 16.71 -33.79
C GLY A 1052 12.31 17.73 -34.90
N GLU A 1053 13.36 17.93 -35.69
CA GLU A 1053 13.31 18.77 -36.90
C GLU A 1053 12.25 18.24 -37.88
N GLU A 1054 11.51 19.16 -38.51
CA GLU A 1054 10.43 18.86 -39.47
C GLU A 1054 10.90 18.06 -40.69
#